data_AF-A0A1Y5PM66-F1
#
_entry.id   AF-A0A1Y5PM66-F1
#
_cell.length_a   1.000
_cell.length_b   1.000
_cell.length_c   1.000
_cell.angle_alpha   90.00
_cell.angle_beta   90.00
_cell.angle_gamma   90.00
#
_symmetry.space_group_name_H-M   'P 1'
#
loop_
_entity.id
_entity.type
_entity.pdbx_description
1 polymer ?
#
loop_
_entity_poly.entity_id
_entity_poly.type
_entity_poly.pdbx_seq_one_letter_code
_entity_poly.pdbx_strand_id
1 'polypeptide(L)'
;MMRAKLSGGKDGRQPLLLLRSFYASLVLVIGLALTSTPARAQYATGGSGVYRNQIIWFDWGANGANVPATGTTVTNNVSVAGQTLSVTCSLSNISGSNGFPQLRIYRPGGYFEDGLDDLYNIGGTGNNNTMDIGLSNPNYGQTAQFDFSCNATLNGTPFVLDGLVFADAETTSVSEYTQATLPAGASMRVIERITAPGCTTGYNVNRTGALFRYSVLAPYDCPGSPGPMAVNFIDGASTARIFLQGGGIQAVAVGVMVNVADYGDAPASYGNAAHLPQTTWTGGEVPQGNTNIFGSGFALASLVPPTTAMLGSRVDVENAPWYSATATGDDTNGQPDEDGVAAGSLAIIYRSQVGQTYSVPVACVGNSPTAGWIDFDRSGAFDADERSATVNCSGGSATLTWTIPADAVAGQSYLRIRTAVLASDIASPTGIAGSGEVEDYALTIADPQIRVAKITLGTDGGPFGFTTTNTVAQPEPITTSAAGVAVIGAPVQITDLGASVAVVEATIPPGWGMTGLACTNASGGAVAGVVYDGAARRATIPASALTPTSDITCTFTNANLPTLALAKTWVNAALNDTATLNSAGGTNNPTLSSTADTPNETDTGIPLKVDVGNSITLSEAIGGANLGVYDTSAWSCSGGSLAGNTLTIGAGDAAAAIVCTITNTRQQTDLAVVKTVTPNPVRSGELVSYTITATNNGPNLGNGAIIQDVPDAALDCLDPVPVVDCTGSGGAACPSPTVPVSTLTGAGVSIPTFPVGGQIVMTFQCRVNATGLP
;
A
#
# COMPACT_ATOMS: atom_id res chain seq x y z
N MET A 1 -43.95 -17.78 5.68
CA MET A 1 -45.06 -18.66 6.08
C MET A 1 -44.82 -19.13 7.51
N MET A 2 -45.85 -19.00 8.37
CA MET A 2 -46.05 -19.61 9.70
C MET A 2 -45.07 -19.25 10.83
N ARG A 3 -45.47 -19.10 12.09
CA ARG A 3 -46.72 -18.71 12.77
C ARG A 3 -46.35 -18.65 14.26
N ALA A 4 -46.89 -17.66 14.97
CA ALA A 4 -46.75 -17.47 16.42
C ALA A 4 -47.27 -18.64 17.28
N LYS A 5 -46.82 -18.71 18.53
CA LYS A 5 -47.66 -19.14 19.67
C LYS A 5 -47.16 -18.64 21.03
N LEU A 6 -48.05 -17.91 21.72
CA LEU A 6 -48.03 -17.57 23.14
C LEU A 6 -48.76 -18.65 23.96
N SER A 7 -48.30 -18.90 25.20
CA SER A 7 -49.09 -19.27 26.40
C SER A 7 -48.17 -19.06 27.62
N GLY A 8 -48.43 -18.18 28.60
CA GLY A 8 -49.43 -18.28 29.68
C GLY A 8 -49.00 -19.33 30.73
N GLY A 9 -48.84 -19.09 32.04
CA GLY A 9 -48.95 -17.95 32.96
C GLY A 9 -48.84 -18.46 34.43
N LYS A 10 -48.70 -17.52 35.39
CA LYS A 10 -48.93 -17.63 36.88
C LYS A 10 -47.88 -18.40 37.71
N ASP A 11 -47.49 -18.03 38.94
CA ASP A 11 -47.97 -17.09 39.98
C ASP A 11 -46.78 -16.67 40.88
N GLY A 12 -46.85 -15.51 41.58
CA GLY A 12 -45.91 -15.27 42.68
C GLY A 12 -45.73 -13.87 43.28
N ARG A 13 -46.81 -13.28 43.81
CA ARG A 13 -46.84 -12.28 44.93
C ARG A 13 -46.38 -10.82 44.69
N GLN A 14 -47.33 -9.91 44.90
CA GLN A 14 -47.14 -8.50 45.25
C GLN A 14 -46.81 -8.31 46.75
N PRO A 15 -46.45 -7.10 47.22
CA PRO A 15 -47.48 -6.11 47.56
C PRO A 15 -47.24 -4.69 47.01
N LEU A 16 -48.38 -4.12 46.62
CA LEU A 16 -48.73 -2.75 46.29
C LEU A 16 -48.57 -1.80 47.51
N LEU A 17 -48.09 -0.57 47.29
CA LEU A 17 -48.54 0.58 48.08
C LEU A 17 -49.06 1.68 47.14
N LEU A 18 -50.30 2.07 47.39
CA LEU A 18 -51.13 3.03 46.65
C LEU A 18 -50.53 4.45 46.63
N LEU A 19 -50.78 5.19 45.55
CA LEU A 19 -51.53 6.45 45.65
C LEU A 19 -52.21 6.84 44.33
N ARG A 20 -53.41 7.41 44.46
CA ARG A 20 -54.46 7.59 43.46
C ARG A 20 -54.26 8.81 42.54
N SER A 21 -54.74 8.66 41.32
CA SER A 21 -54.92 9.70 40.31
C SER A 21 -56.09 10.64 40.65
N PHE A 22 -55.88 11.94 40.50
CA PHE A 22 -56.94 12.95 40.28
C PHE A 22 -56.56 13.71 39.00
N TYR A 23 -57.44 13.64 37.98
CA TYR A 23 -57.33 14.41 36.74
C TYR A 23 -57.86 15.83 36.98
N ALA A 24 -57.00 16.83 36.82
CA ALA A 24 -57.39 18.21 36.58
C ALA A 24 -56.53 18.75 35.43
N SER A 25 -57.18 19.06 34.31
CA SER A 25 -56.57 19.61 33.11
C SER A 25 -56.04 21.02 33.39
N LEU A 26 -54.72 21.13 33.59
CA LEU A 26 -54.00 22.40 33.51
C LEU A 26 -53.32 22.45 32.15
N VAL A 27 -53.80 23.33 31.28
CA VAL A 27 -53.08 23.74 30.05
C VAL A 27 -51.83 24.48 30.52
N LEU A 28 -50.71 23.76 30.64
CA LEU A 28 -49.40 24.35 30.83
C LEU A 28 -48.98 24.94 29.48
N VAL A 29 -49.15 26.25 29.33
CA VAL A 29 -48.42 27.01 28.32
C VAL A 29 -46.95 26.80 28.65
N ILE A 30 -46.28 25.93 27.89
CA ILE A 30 -44.81 25.88 27.86
C ILE A 30 -44.42 27.21 27.23
N GLY A 31 -44.19 28.21 28.06
CA GLY A 31 -43.32 29.30 27.66
C GLY A 31 -42.01 28.65 27.29
N LEU A 32 -41.65 28.68 26.01
CA LEU A 32 -40.26 28.57 25.60
C LEU A 32 -39.53 29.70 26.32
N ALA A 33 -39.02 29.41 27.52
CA ALA A 33 -37.95 30.18 28.08
C ALA A 33 -36.79 29.95 27.13
N LEU A 34 -36.56 30.91 26.23
CA LEU A 34 -35.29 31.08 25.55
C LEU A 34 -34.26 31.22 26.68
N THR A 35 -33.63 30.11 27.05
CA THR A 35 -32.51 30.12 27.99
C THR A 35 -31.39 30.86 27.27
N SER A 36 -31.14 32.11 27.66
CA SER A 36 -29.96 32.84 27.22
C SER A 36 -28.74 31.99 27.51
N THR A 37 -27.84 31.85 26.53
CA THR A 37 -26.53 31.23 26.76
C THR A 37 -25.83 31.99 27.89
N PRO A 38 -25.44 31.31 28.98
CA PRO A 38 -24.70 31.97 30.05
C PRO A 38 -23.34 32.41 29.51
N ALA A 39 -22.86 33.54 30.01
CA ALA A 39 -21.50 34.01 29.76
C ALA A 39 -20.49 32.90 30.11
N ARG A 40 -19.49 32.70 29.26
CA ARG A 40 -18.47 31.65 29.40
C ARG A 40 -17.15 32.14 28.78
N ALA A 41 -16.06 31.42 28.97
CA ALA A 41 -14.88 31.62 28.14
C ALA A 41 -14.52 30.30 27.45
N GLN A 42 -13.90 30.39 26.28
CA GLN A 42 -13.63 29.21 25.45
C GLN A 42 -12.53 29.51 24.42
N TYR A 43 -11.83 28.45 24.01
CA TYR A 43 -11.01 28.46 22.81
C TYR A 43 -11.90 28.48 21.56
N ALA A 44 -11.37 29.00 20.45
CA ALA A 44 -12.00 28.78 19.15
C ALA A 44 -11.77 27.32 18.71
N THR A 45 -12.75 26.71 18.05
CA THR A 45 -12.63 25.34 17.51
C THR A 45 -12.42 25.33 15.99
N GLY A 46 -12.38 26.50 15.37
CA GLY A 46 -12.21 26.69 13.93
C GLY A 46 -11.70 28.09 13.59
N GLY A 47 -11.50 28.34 12.30
CA GLY A 47 -10.87 29.57 11.80
C GLY A 47 -9.39 29.35 11.49
N SER A 48 -8.72 30.34 10.90
CA SER A 48 -7.34 30.28 10.41
C SER A 48 -6.28 30.82 11.38
N GLY A 49 -6.69 31.29 12.56
CA GLY A 49 -5.79 31.87 13.56
C GLY A 49 -4.73 30.90 14.07
N VAL A 50 -3.52 31.36 14.29
CA VAL A 50 -2.38 30.53 14.71
C VAL A 50 -2.49 30.17 16.20
N TYR A 51 -3.09 31.04 17.02
CA TYR A 51 -3.12 30.90 18.48
C TYR A 51 -4.47 30.37 19.01
N ARG A 52 -5.24 29.63 18.21
CA ARG A 52 -6.58 29.09 18.58
C ARG A 52 -6.57 28.26 19.85
N ASN A 53 -5.49 27.54 20.12
CA ASN A 53 -5.35 26.69 21.31
C ASN A 53 -4.79 27.43 22.52
N GLN A 54 -4.39 28.69 22.35
CA GLN A 54 -3.71 29.46 23.40
C GLN A 54 -4.51 30.71 23.81
N ILE A 55 -5.41 31.23 22.96
CA ILE A 55 -6.27 32.37 23.31
C ILE A 55 -7.62 31.89 23.84
N ILE A 56 -7.89 32.22 25.10
CA ILE A 56 -9.24 32.07 25.68
C ILE A 56 -10.02 33.35 25.40
N TRP A 57 -11.05 33.26 24.58
CA TRP A 57 -11.99 34.34 24.32
C TRP A 57 -13.15 34.31 25.31
N PHE A 58 -13.57 35.48 25.80
CA PHE A 58 -14.67 35.59 26.75
C PHE A 58 -15.98 35.93 26.04
N ASP A 59 -16.94 35.04 26.15
CA ASP A 59 -18.35 35.20 25.82
C ASP A 59 -19.05 35.87 27.01
N TRP A 60 -19.67 37.02 26.75
CA TRP A 60 -20.24 37.86 27.79
C TRP A 60 -21.77 37.65 27.95
N GLY A 61 -22.35 36.68 27.24
CA GLY A 61 -23.77 36.33 27.25
C GLY A 61 -24.33 36.18 25.83
N ALA A 62 -25.64 36.34 25.66
CA ALA A 62 -26.28 36.20 24.35
C ALA A 62 -26.04 37.40 23.42
N ASN A 63 -25.74 37.14 22.14
CA ASN A 63 -25.63 38.17 21.11
C ASN A 63 -26.81 39.15 21.14
N GLY A 64 -26.49 40.44 21.12
CA GLY A 64 -27.46 41.52 21.16
C GLY A 64 -28.04 41.83 22.55
N ALA A 65 -27.61 41.18 23.62
CA ALA A 65 -27.96 41.58 24.98
C ALA A 65 -27.01 42.69 25.50
N ASN A 66 -27.49 43.50 26.45
CA ASN A 66 -26.70 44.55 27.08
C ASN A 66 -25.80 43.96 28.17
N VAL A 67 -24.56 44.43 28.25
CA VAL A 67 -23.69 44.17 29.40
C VAL A 67 -24.17 45.04 30.57
N PRO A 68 -24.34 44.47 31.79
CA PRO A 68 -24.66 45.24 32.98
C PRO A 68 -23.66 46.37 33.22
N ALA A 69 -24.14 47.60 33.45
CA ALA A 69 -23.26 48.76 33.70
C ALA A 69 -22.38 48.60 34.96
N THR A 70 -22.80 47.76 35.90
CA THR A 70 -22.03 47.39 37.10
C THR A 70 -20.84 46.47 36.79
N GLY A 71 -20.74 45.95 35.56
CA GLY A 71 -19.75 44.97 35.16
C GLY A 71 -20.27 43.53 35.22
N THR A 72 -19.46 42.63 34.65
CA THR A 72 -19.69 41.18 34.59
C THR A 72 -18.37 40.47 34.87
N THR A 73 -18.40 39.36 35.59
CA THR A 73 -17.23 38.48 35.81
C THR A 73 -17.52 37.11 35.26
N VAL A 74 -16.53 36.52 34.58
CA VAL A 74 -16.59 35.20 33.97
C VAL A 74 -15.35 34.42 34.40
N THR A 75 -15.55 33.19 34.85
CA THR A 75 -14.47 32.25 35.16
C THR A 75 -14.50 31.10 34.19
N ASN A 76 -13.38 30.82 33.55
CA ASN A 76 -13.16 29.64 32.74
C ASN A 76 -12.30 28.64 33.49
N ASN A 77 -12.70 27.38 33.47
CA ASN A 77 -11.94 26.30 34.09
C ASN A 77 -11.48 25.34 33.00
N VAL A 78 -10.17 25.20 32.85
CA VAL A 78 -9.51 24.25 31.95
C VAL A 78 -8.81 23.20 32.80
N SER A 79 -8.87 21.93 32.40
CA SER A 79 -8.14 20.87 33.07
C SER A 79 -6.76 20.71 32.43
N VAL A 80 -5.70 20.88 33.21
CA VAL A 80 -4.29 20.77 32.81
C VAL A 80 -3.65 19.62 33.56
N ALA A 81 -3.46 18.48 32.89
CA ALA A 81 -2.99 17.22 33.47
C ALA A 81 -3.65 16.86 34.82
N GLY A 82 -4.97 16.99 34.90
CA GLY A 82 -5.77 16.70 36.09
C GLY A 82 -5.84 17.82 37.13
N GLN A 83 -5.20 18.96 36.88
CA GLN A 83 -5.31 20.17 37.70
C GLN A 83 -6.23 21.20 37.05
N THR A 84 -6.99 21.95 37.85
CA THR A 84 -7.87 23.00 37.31
C THR A 84 -7.14 24.31 37.17
N LEU A 85 -6.93 24.77 35.94
CA LEU A 85 -6.58 26.16 35.62
C LEU A 85 -7.87 27.00 35.56
N SER A 86 -8.05 27.87 36.54
CA SER A 86 -9.17 28.81 36.61
C SER A 86 -8.71 30.18 36.16
N VAL A 87 -9.21 30.66 35.03
CA VAL A 87 -8.99 32.03 34.53
C VAL A 87 -10.24 32.86 34.79
N THR A 88 -10.12 33.88 35.63
CA THR A 88 -11.24 34.76 35.99
C THR A 88 -10.99 36.16 35.43
N CYS A 89 -11.90 36.62 34.58
CA CYS A 89 -11.85 37.95 34.00
C CYS A 89 -13.12 38.74 34.29
N SER A 90 -12.98 40.06 34.43
CA SER A 90 -14.06 40.98 34.73
C SER A 90 -14.06 42.19 33.82
N LEU A 91 -15.24 42.59 33.37
CA LEU A 91 -15.52 43.92 32.86
C LEU A 91 -15.96 44.81 34.02
N SER A 92 -15.36 45.98 34.16
CA SER A 92 -15.73 46.95 35.19
C SER A 92 -15.59 48.38 34.69
N ASN A 93 -16.04 49.36 35.50
CA ASN A 93 -15.96 50.79 35.19
C ASN A 93 -16.55 51.16 33.81
N ILE A 94 -17.61 50.44 33.41
CA ILE A 94 -18.28 50.61 32.12
C ILE A 94 -18.96 51.99 32.11
N SER A 95 -18.60 52.81 31.13
CA SER A 95 -19.09 54.18 30.99
C SER A 95 -19.10 54.62 29.53
N GLY A 96 -19.80 55.70 29.22
CA GLY A 96 -19.84 56.25 27.88
C GLY A 96 -20.28 57.72 27.86
N SER A 97 -20.09 58.37 26.72
CA SER A 97 -20.53 59.75 26.50
C SER A 97 -22.06 59.87 26.61
N ASN A 98 -22.55 61.00 27.12
CA ASN A 98 -23.99 61.32 27.26
C ASN A 98 -24.81 60.38 28.17
N GLY A 99 -24.17 59.68 29.12
CA GLY A 99 -24.89 58.90 30.15
C GLY A 99 -25.34 57.51 29.70
N PHE A 100 -24.84 57.01 28.55
CA PHE A 100 -25.16 55.70 28.01
C PHE A 100 -23.97 54.73 28.15
N PRO A 101 -23.90 53.90 29.22
CA PRO A 101 -22.85 52.89 29.37
C PRO A 101 -23.17 51.58 28.61
N GLN A 102 -24.07 51.59 27.62
CA GLN A 102 -24.63 50.37 27.04
C GLN A 102 -23.67 49.72 26.04
N LEU A 103 -22.68 48.99 26.57
CA LEU A 103 -21.99 47.95 25.81
C LEU A 103 -22.98 46.83 25.49
N ARG A 104 -22.96 46.34 24.25
CA ARG A 104 -23.84 45.28 23.78
C ARG A 104 -23.02 44.13 23.26
N ILE A 105 -23.41 42.91 23.60
CA ILE A 105 -22.74 41.71 23.15
C ILE A 105 -22.90 41.60 21.63
N TYR A 106 -21.81 41.32 20.94
CA TYR A 106 -21.70 41.23 19.50
C TYR A 106 -21.09 39.90 19.11
N ARG A 107 -21.57 39.35 18.00
CA ARG A 107 -21.03 38.14 17.40
C ARG A 107 -20.20 38.52 16.18
N PRO A 108 -18.87 38.30 16.19
CA PRO A 108 -18.05 38.46 15.01
C PRO A 108 -18.59 37.64 13.83
N GLY A 109 -18.59 38.23 12.63
CA GLY A 109 -19.22 37.67 11.44
C GLY A 109 -20.67 38.12 11.25
N GLY A 110 -21.19 38.95 12.16
CA GLY A 110 -22.50 39.59 12.05
C GLY A 110 -22.57 40.63 10.93
N TYR A 111 -21.42 41.18 10.53
CA TYR A 111 -21.23 41.99 9.35
C TYR A 111 -20.26 41.32 8.39
N PHE A 112 -20.50 41.44 7.08
CA PHE A 112 -19.79 40.64 6.06
C PHE A 112 -18.32 41.02 5.89
N GLU A 113 -17.85 42.12 6.47
CA GLU A 113 -16.43 42.52 6.45
C GLU A 113 -15.71 42.23 7.78
N ASP A 114 -16.40 41.66 8.77
CA ASP A 114 -15.75 41.17 9.99
C ASP A 114 -14.82 40.03 9.62
N GLY A 115 -13.60 40.02 10.18
CA GLY A 115 -12.63 38.95 9.93
C GLY A 115 -12.25 38.14 11.16
N LEU A 116 -12.76 38.50 12.36
CA LEU A 116 -12.34 37.82 13.57
C LEU A 116 -12.88 36.39 13.58
N ASP A 117 -14.05 36.16 13.01
CA ASP A 117 -14.61 34.82 12.78
C ASP A 117 -13.84 34.04 11.70
N ASP A 118 -13.18 34.68 10.73
CA ASP A 118 -12.28 33.97 9.81
C ASP A 118 -11.01 33.46 10.52
N LEU A 119 -10.56 34.15 11.57
CA LEU A 119 -9.41 33.72 12.40
C LEU A 119 -9.84 32.78 13.54
N TYR A 120 -10.92 33.11 14.25
CA TYR A 120 -11.38 32.47 15.48
C TYR A 120 -12.90 32.31 15.47
N ASN A 121 -13.38 31.09 15.23
CA ASN A 121 -14.81 30.78 15.29
C ASN A 121 -15.13 29.45 15.98
N ILE A 122 -16.43 29.30 16.26
CA ILE A 122 -17.06 28.01 16.55
C ILE A 122 -18.26 27.88 15.62
N GLY A 123 -18.26 26.85 14.78
CA GLY A 123 -19.36 26.57 13.85
C GLY A 123 -19.18 27.12 12.42
N GLY A 124 -18.11 27.88 12.17
CA GLY A 124 -17.79 28.46 10.85
C GLY A 124 -17.82 30.00 10.85
N THR A 125 -17.65 30.58 9.66
CA THR A 125 -17.60 32.04 9.45
C THR A 125 -18.98 32.66 9.20
N GLY A 126 -19.06 33.98 9.27
CA GLY A 126 -20.26 34.79 9.16
C GLY A 126 -21.31 34.40 10.19
N ASN A 127 -22.56 34.27 9.73
CA ASN A 127 -23.70 33.89 10.58
C ASN A 127 -23.62 32.48 11.18
N ASN A 128 -22.70 31.63 10.71
CA ASN A 128 -22.50 30.28 11.28
C ASN A 128 -21.66 30.31 12.55
N ASN A 129 -20.93 31.40 12.79
CA ASN A 129 -20.19 31.57 14.04
C ASN A 129 -21.18 31.58 15.23
N THR A 130 -20.74 31.03 16.36
CA THR A 130 -21.52 30.95 17.59
C THR A 130 -20.80 31.59 18.78
N MET A 131 -19.63 32.19 18.54
CA MET A 131 -18.85 32.88 19.56
C MET A 131 -19.40 34.30 19.81
N ASP A 132 -20.08 34.51 20.94
CA ASP A 132 -20.64 35.81 21.36
C ASP A 132 -19.60 36.62 22.17
N ILE A 133 -18.43 36.82 21.55
CA ILE A 133 -17.22 37.33 22.22
C ILE A 133 -16.96 38.82 22.03
N GLY A 134 -17.71 39.48 21.15
CA GLY A 134 -17.57 40.89 20.85
C GLY A 134 -18.30 41.76 21.87
N LEU A 135 -17.71 42.92 22.16
CA LEU A 135 -18.28 44.00 22.96
C LEU A 135 -18.44 45.19 22.03
N SER A 136 -19.67 45.49 21.65
CA SER A 136 -19.99 46.57 20.71
C SER A 136 -20.48 47.83 21.41
N ASN A 137 -20.14 48.97 20.80
CA ASN A 137 -20.80 50.24 21.00
C ASN A 137 -21.73 50.50 19.80
N PRO A 138 -23.07 50.32 19.95
CA PRO A 138 -24.01 50.53 18.86
C PRO A 138 -24.40 52.00 18.65
N ASN A 139 -23.87 52.93 19.46
CA ASN A 139 -24.30 54.32 19.47
C ASN A 139 -23.42 55.19 18.58
N TYR A 140 -24.00 55.64 17.47
CA TYR A 140 -23.35 56.50 16.48
C TYR A 140 -22.70 57.74 17.11
N GLY A 141 -21.40 57.93 16.84
CA GLY A 141 -20.60 59.09 17.25
C GLY A 141 -20.27 59.17 18.73
N GLN A 142 -20.69 58.19 19.55
CA GLN A 142 -20.41 58.17 20.99
C GLN A 142 -19.21 57.26 21.31
N THR A 143 -18.57 57.50 22.44
CA THR A 143 -17.52 56.63 22.98
C THR A 143 -18.08 55.80 24.12
N ALA A 144 -17.81 54.50 24.12
CA ALA A 144 -17.97 53.60 25.26
C ALA A 144 -16.58 53.18 25.77
N GLN A 145 -16.45 52.93 27.06
CA GLN A 145 -15.18 52.52 27.68
C GLN A 145 -15.42 51.57 28.86
N PHE A 146 -14.45 50.71 29.11
CA PHE A 146 -14.46 49.75 30.21
C PHE A 146 -13.05 49.31 30.60
N ASP A 147 -12.89 48.82 31.82
CA ASP A 147 -11.68 48.13 32.26
C ASP A 147 -11.89 46.62 32.13
N PHE A 148 -10.94 45.94 31.49
CA PHE A 148 -10.87 44.49 31.40
C PHE A 148 -9.71 44.01 32.26
N SER A 149 -9.99 43.19 33.28
CA SER A 149 -9.01 42.71 34.25
C SER A 149 -9.15 41.22 34.45
N CYS A 150 -8.03 40.51 34.51
CA CYS A 150 -7.96 39.06 34.62
C CYS A 150 -6.99 38.60 35.70
N ASN A 151 -7.27 37.43 36.28
CA ASN A 151 -6.33 36.67 37.09
C ASN A 151 -6.49 35.18 36.78
N ALA A 152 -5.50 34.38 37.13
CA ALA A 152 -5.57 32.95 36.98
C ALA A 152 -5.03 32.23 38.21
N THR A 153 -5.54 31.03 38.45
CA THR A 153 -5.00 30.10 39.44
C THR A 153 -4.91 28.69 38.87
N LEU A 154 -3.81 27.99 39.11
CA LEU A 154 -3.66 26.57 38.84
C LEU A 154 -3.85 25.81 40.17
N ASN A 155 -4.94 25.04 40.27
CA ASN A 155 -5.34 24.31 41.46
C ASN A 155 -5.36 25.19 42.73
N GLY A 156 -5.86 26.43 42.59
CA GLY A 156 -5.94 27.42 43.67
C GLY A 156 -4.65 28.19 43.95
N THR A 157 -3.52 27.86 43.31
CA THR A 157 -2.26 28.61 43.41
C THR A 157 -2.21 29.69 42.33
N PRO A 158 -1.78 30.93 42.62
CA PRO A 158 -1.67 31.98 41.61
C PRO A 158 -0.89 31.55 40.36
N PHE A 159 -1.48 31.77 39.20
CA PHE A 159 -0.89 31.52 37.89
C PHE A 159 -0.73 32.86 37.17
N VAL A 160 0.48 33.11 36.64
CA VAL A 160 0.78 34.36 35.93
C VAL A 160 0.30 34.19 34.48
N LEU A 161 -0.58 35.08 34.04
CA LEU A 161 -0.99 35.14 32.63
C LEU A 161 0.14 35.74 31.79
N ASP A 162 0.34 35.22 30.58
CA ASP A 162 1.30 35.78 29.62
C ASP A 162 0.94 37.22 29.26
N GLY A 163 -0.36 37.48 29.09
CA GLY A 163 -0.90 38.81 28.85
C GLY A 163 -2.37 38.79 28.44
N LEU A 164 -2.91 39.97 28.15
CA LEU A 164 -4.26 40.12 27.61
C LEU A 164 -4.24 40.12 26.08
N VAL A 165 -5.33 39.68 25.47
CA VAL A 165 -5.55 39.79 24.03
C VAL A 165 -6.77 40.65 23.78
N PHE A 166 -6.73 41.47 22.74
CA PHE A 166 -7.95 42.01 22.16
C PHE A 166 -7.85 42.06 20.64
N ALA A 167 -8.99 41.98 19.98
CA ALA A 167 -9.09 42.06 18.54
C ALA A 167 -10.30 42.88 18.13
N ASP A 168 -10.26 43.45 16.94
CA ASP A 168 -11.44 44.05 16.33
C ASP A 168 -12.47 42.93 16.09
N ALA A 169 -13.63 43.01 16.75
CA ALA A 169 -14.72 42.04 16.59
C ALA A 169 -15.62 42.40 15.40
N GLU A 170 -15.62 43.67 15.01
CA GLU A 170 -16.25 44.19 13.80
C GLU A 170 -15.20 44.99 13.00
N THR A 171 -15.39 45.08 11.68
CA THR A 171 -14.52 45.92 10.84
C THR A 171 -14.53 47.37 11.31
N THR A 172 -13.40 48.07 11.22
CA THR A 172 -13.31 49.48 11.61
C THR A 172 -13.42 50.39 10.39
N SER A 173 -14.33 51.35 10.37
CA SER A 173 -14.40 52.41 9.34
C SER A 173 -13.54 53.64 9.64
N VAL A 174 -13.42 54.55 8.67
CA VAL A 174 -12.58 55.78 8.77
C VAL A 174 -13.06 56.78 9.85
N SER A 175 -14.29 56.62 10.35
CA SER A 175 -14.86 57.41 11.45
C SER A 175 -14.87 56.69 12.79
N GLU A 176 -14.30 55.48 12.84
CA GLU A 176 -14.32 54.58 13.99
C GLU A 176 -12.93 54.37 14.56
N TYR A 177 -12.88 54.01 15.84
CA TYR A 177 -11.66 53.46 16.41
C TYR A 177 -11.94 52.55 17.59
N THR A 178 -11.03 51.59 17.74
CA THR A 178 -10.76 50.90 19.00
C THR A 178 -9.53 51.55 19.62
N GLN A 179 -9.50 51.72 20.93
CA GLN A 179 -8.33 52.27 21.62
C GLN A 179 -8.09 51.55 22.93
N ALA A 180 -6.83 51.25 23.24
CA ALA A 180 -6.40 50.64 24.48
C ALA A 180 -5.47 51.57 25.26
N THR A 181 -5.58 51.58 26.59
CA THR A 181 -4.61 52.17 27.50
C THR A 181 -4.01 51.07 28.36
N LEU A 182 -2.69 50.89 28.27
CA LEU A 182 -1.96 49.85 28.99
C LEU A 182 -1.49 50.35 30.37
N PRO A 183 -1.33 49.44 31.36
CA PRO A 183 -0.62 49.74 32.59
C PRO A 183 0.88 49.98 32.34
N ALA A 184 1.55 50.59 33.32
CA ALA A 184 3.00 50.80 33.24
C ALA A 184 3.76 49.47 33.14
N GLY A 185 4.75 49.40 32.25
CA GLY A 185 5.58 48.21 32.04
C GLY A 185 5.07 47.22 31.00
N ALA A 186 3.83 47.38 30.50
CA ALA A 186 3.28 46.54 29.45
C ALA A 186 3.56 47.08 28.05
N SER A 187 3.63 46.16 27.07
CA SER A 187 3.86 46.47 25.65
C SER A 187 2.70 45.99 24.78
N MET A 188 2.40 46.76 23.73
CA MET A 188 1.40 46.37 22.74
C MET A 188 2.08 45.72 21.55
N ARG A 189 1.70 44.48 21.25
CA ARG A 189 2.16 43.73 20.08
C ARG A 189 1.01 43.37 19.17
N VAL A 190 1.26 43.35 17.86
CA VAL A 190 0.31 42.75 16.91
C VAL A 190 0.77 41.33 16.64
N ILE A 191 -0.05 40.35 16.98
CA ILE A 191 0.27 38.92 16.84
C ILE A 191 -0.32 38.34 15.55
N GLU A 192 -1.46 38.85 15.10
CA GLU A 192 -2.10 38.46 13.85
C GLU A 192 -2.81 39.64 13.21
N ARG A 193 -3.00 39.55 11.89
CA ARG A 193 -3.77 40.50 11.10
C ARG A 193 -4.38 39.77 9.90
N ILE A 194 -5.58 40.16 9.48
CA ILE A 194 -6.24 39.60 8.29
C ILE A 194 -6.89 40.73 7.48
N THR A 195 -6.89 40.56 6.17
CA THR A 195 -7.63 41.39 5.22
C THR A 195 -7.89 40.59 3.94
N ALA A 196 -8.91 40.98 3.18
CA ALA A 196 -9.22 40.38 1.90
C ALA A 196 -8.04 40.48 0.91
N PRO A 197 -7.81 39.45 0.08
CA PRO A 197 -6.86 39.55 -1.02
C PRO A 197 -7.14 40.78 -1.91
N GLY A 198 -6.11 41.58 -2.15
CA GLY A 198 -6.21 42.80 -2.95
C GLY A 198 -6.72 44.03 -2.20
N CYS A 199 -7.01 43.96 -0.90
CA CYS A 199 -7.27 45.16 -0.12
C CYS A 199 -6.00 46.00 0.04
N THR A 200 -6.10 47.31 -0.23
CA THR A 200 -5.02 48.28 -0.09
C THR A 200 -5.23 49.28 1.05
N THR A 201 -6.42 49.26 1.68
CA THR A 201 -6.71 50.04 2.89
C THR A 201 -5.67 49.77 3.98
N GLY A 202 -4.99 50.82 4.43
CA GLY A 202 -4.07 50.71 5.56
C GLY A 202 -4.80 50.66 6.90
N TYR A 203 -4.17 50.05 7.90
CA TYR A 203 -4.67 50.03 9.28
C TYR A 203 -3.67 50.69 10.20
N ASN A 204 -4.01 51.87 10.70
CA ASN A 204 -3.11 52.69 11.50
C ASN A 204 -3.32 52.45 12.99
N VAL A 205 -2.21 52.20 13.68
CA VAL A 205 -2.12 52.26 15.13
C VAL A 205 -1.34 53.51 15.51
N ASN A 206 -2.00 54.48 16.13
CA ASN A 206 -1.36 55.65 16.72
C ASN A 206 -1.02 55.36 18.18
N ARG A 207 0.27 55.24 18.50
CA ARG A 207 0.78 55.14 19.87
C ARG A 207 1.15 56.52 20.41
N THR A 208 0.54 56.90 21.53
CA THR A 208 0.91 58.07 22.32
C THR A 208 1.18 57.66 23.77
N GLY A 209 2.43 57.32 24.09
CA GLY A 209 2.80 56.80 25.41
C GLY A 209 2.18 55.43 25.65
N ALA A 210 1.27 55.34 26.63
CA ALA A 210 0.53 54.12 26.96
C ALA A 210 -0.81 53.98 26.21
N LEU A 211 -1.17 54.95 25.37
CA LEU A 211 -2.40 54.94 24.56
C LEU A 211 -2.12 54.41 23.15
N PHE A 212 -2.96 53.51 22.67
CA PHE A 212 -2.87 52.89 21.35
C PHE A 212 -4.24 52.96 20.68
N ARG A 213 -4.35 53.77 19.63
CA ARG A 213 -5.61 53.95 18.87
C ARG A 213 -5.52 53.30 17.51
N TYR A 214 -6.50 52.48 17.18
CA TYR A 214 -6.64 51.68 15.97
C TYR A 214 -7.70 52.29 15.07
N SER A 215 -7.35 52.56 13.81
CA SER A 215 -8.25 53.19 12.84
C SER A 215 -7.82 52.83 11.42
N VAL A 216 -8.75 52.60 10.51
CA VAL A 216 -8.43 52.49 9.08
C VAL A 216 -8.00 53.84 8.49
N LEU A 217 -7.12 53.77 7.49
CA LEU A 217 -6.67 54.93 6.72
C LEU A 217 -7.57 55.12 5.49
N ALA A 218 -7.89 56.38 5.18
CA ALA A 218 -8.58 56.73 3.94
C ALA A 218 -7.58 56.81 2.75
N PRO A 219 -8.01 56.50 1.51
CA PRO A 219 -9.33 55.97 1.15
C PRO A 219 -9.50 54.50 1.54
N TYR A 220 -10.74 54.09 1.81
CA TYR A 220 -11.09 52.68 1.98
C TYR A 220 -11.20 52.02 0.61
N ASP A 221 -10.34 51.05 0.34
CA ASP A 221 -10.24 50.29 -0.90
C ASP A 221 -9.95 48.81 -0.60
N CYS A 222 -11.02 48.06 -0.31
CA CYS A 222 -11.00 46.61 -0.22
C CYS A 222 -12.03 46.02 -1.21
N PRO A 223 -11.62 45.22 -2.21
CA PRO A 223 -12.53 44.64 -3.21
C PRO A 223 -13.31 43.42 -2.71
N GLY A 224 -13.03 42.94 -1.50
CA GLY A 224 -13.67 41.79 -0.88
C GLY A 224 -13.59 41.85 0.65
N SER A 225 -13.93 40.74 1.29
CA SER A 225 -13.95 40.58 2.76
C SER A 225 -12.91 39.57 3.26
N PRO A 226 -12.45 39.68 4.52
CA PRO A 226 -12.80 40.72 5.50
C PRO A 226 -12.06 42.05 5.28
N GLY A 227 -12.53 43.12 5.92
CA GLY A 227 -11.80 44.37 6.05
C GLY A 227 -10.49 44.19 6.84
N PRO A 228 -9.58 45.18 6.85
CA PRO A 228 -8.34 45.08 7.60
C PRO A 228 -8.61 45.10 9.11
N MET A 229 -8.09 44.09 9.81
CA MET A 229 -8.24 43.96 11.25
C MET A 229 -6.98 43.37 11.89
N ALA A 230 -6.88 43.47 13.22
CA ALA A 230 -5.78 42.90 13.97
C ALA A 230 -6.19 42.19 15.25
N VAL A 231 -5.40 41.20 15.62
CA VAL A 231 -5.35 40.58 16.94
C VAL A 231 -4.10 41.11 17.65
N ASN A 232 -4.31 41.71 18.81
CA ASN A 232 -3.28 42.42 19.55
C ASN A 232 -3.05 41.75 20.90
N PHE A 233 -1.79 41.66 21.29
CA PHE A 233 -1.33 41.10 22.55
C PHE A 233 -0.74 42.20 23.44
N ILE A 234 -1.28 42.30 24.65
CA ILE A 234 -0.85 43.21 25.70
C ILE A 234 0.11 42.44 26.60
N ASP A 235 1.37 42.44 26.20
CA ASP A 235 2.47 41.73 26.83
C ASP A 235 2.75 42.29 28.23
N GLY A 236 2.76 41.41 29.24
CA GLY A 236 3.05 41.77 30.63
C GLY A 236 1.93 42.51 31.36
N ALA A 237 0.69 42.41 30.90
CA ALA A 237 -0.48 43.01 31.56
C ALA A 237 -1.54 41.98 31.94
N SER A 238 -2.18 42.18 33.08
CA SER A 238 -3.41 41.48 33.49
C SER A 238 -4.63 42.40 33.52
N THR A 239 -4.45 43.67 33.16
CA THR A 239 -5.53 44.66 33.06
C THR A 239 -5.26 45.64 31.92
N ALA A 240 -6.32 46.11 31.26
CA ALA A 240 -6.25 47.19 30.28
C ALA A 240 -7.57 47.97 30.24
N ARG A 241 -7.50 49.26 29.87
CA ARG A 241 -8.71 50.07 29.62
C ARG A 241 -8.97 50.18 28.14
N ILE A 242 -10.16 49.81 27.71
CA ILE A 242 -10.56 49.79 26.30
C ILE A 242 -11.62 50.87 26.04
N PHE A 243 -11.52 51.51 24.87
CA PHE A 243 -12.43 52.54 24.38
C PHE A 243 -12.88 52.18 22.96
N LEU A 244 -14.16 52.43 22.66
CA LEU A 244 -14.77 52.17 21.37
C LEU A 244 -15.55 53.39 20.93
N GLN A 245 -15.25 53.93 19.74
CA GLN A 245 -16.06 54.96 19.12
C GLN A 245 -16.64 54.44 17.80
N GLY A 246 -17.97 54.40 17.73
CA GLY A 246 -18.74 54.02 16.55
C GLY A 246 -18.98 55.21 15.60
N GLY A 247 -18.85 55.00 14.31
CA GLY A 247 -19.44 55.74 13.19
C GLY A 247 -20.62 54.97 12.59
N GLY A 248 -20.96 53.84 13.21
CA GLY A 248 -22.14 53.00 13.12
C GLY A 248 -22.12 52.08 14.34
N ILE A 249 -21.59 50.87 14.18
CA ILE A 249 -21.21 49.96 15.26
C ILE A 249 -19.68 49.98 15.34
N GLN A 250 -19.10 49.80 16.53
CA GLN A 250 -17.68 49.44 16.66
C GLN A 250 -17.60 48.38 17.75
N ALA A 251 -16.89 47.28 17.49
CA ALA A 251 -16.82 46.16 18.41
C ALA A 251 -15.40 45.62 18.63
N VAL A 252 -15.13 45.19 19.86
CA VAL A 252 -13.86 44.58 20.26
C VAL A 252 -14.12 43.24 20.95
N ALA A 253 -13.34 42.22 20.64
CA ALA A 253 -13.27 41.00 21.42
C ALA A 253 -12.11 41.10 22.40
N VAL A 254 -12.28 40.57 23.60
CA VAL A 254 -11.23 40.53 24.64
C VAL A 254 -11.01 39.09 25.11
N GLY A 255 -9.75 38.78 25.37
CA GLY A 255 -9.28 37.45 25.70
C GLY A 255 -8.04 37.48 26.57
N VAL A 256 -7.57 36.30 26.96
CA VAL A 256 -6.26 36.14 27.57
C VAL A 256 -5.41 35.20 26.75
N MET A 257 -4.11 35.47 26.74
CA MET A 257 -3.12 34.52 26.26
C MET A 257 -2.79 33.57 27.39
N VAL A 258 -2.93 32.28 27.13
CA VAL A 258 -2.62 31.22 28.09
C VAL A 258 -1.83 30.14 27.36
N ASN A 259 -0.52 30.11 27.58
CA ASN A 259 0.29 28.96 27.23
C ASN A 259 0.02 27.86 28.26
N VAL A 260 -0.98 27.02 27.96
CA VAL A 260 -1.61 26.15 28.97
C VAL A 260 -0.74 24.99 29.35
N ALA A 261 -0.32 24.20 28.38
CA ALA A 261 0.71 23.20 28.54
C ALA A 261 1.07 22.60 27.17
N ASP A 262 2.30 22.14 27.06
CA ASP A 262 2.70 21.08 26.15
C ASP A 262 2.31 19.73 26.79
N TYR A 263 1.63 18.85 26.05
CA TYR A 263 1.17 17.55 26.52
C TYR A 263 1.86 16.39 25.82
N GLY A 264 2.08 15.31 26.58
CA GLY A 264 2.46 14.03 25.97
C GLY A 264 1.27 13.37 25.27
N ASP A 265 1.53 12.74 24.13
CA ASP A 265 0.53 12.24 23.18
C ASP A 265 0.48 10.70 23.08
N ALA A 266 1.28 9.99 23.90
CA ALA A 266 1.18 8.54 24.04
C ALA A 266 -0.26 8.12 24.39
N PRO A 267 -0.68 6.87 24.14
CA PRO A 267 -2.05 6.43 24.42
C PRO A 267 -2.52 6.82 25.83
N ALA A 268 -3.82 7.13 25.95
CA ALA A 268 -4.40 7.65 27.20
C ALA A 268 -4.10 6.79 28.46
N SER A 269 -3.82 5.50 28.30
CA SER A 269 -3.45 4.60 29.41
C SER A 269 -2.14 5.00 30.11
N TYR A 270 -1.19 5.62 29.41
CA TYR A 270 0.09 6.10 29.96
C TYR A 270 -0.05 7.35 30.83
N GLY A 271 -1.25 7.92 30.91
CA GLY A 271 -1.59 9.04 31.76
C GLY A 271 -1.04 10.38 31.25
N ASN A 272 -1.54 11.46 31.86
CA ASN A 272 -1.25 12.82 31.44
C ASN A 272 0.11 13.29 31.95
N ALA A 273 1.01 13.63 31.02
CA ALA A 273 2.13 14.52 31.28
C ALA A 273 1.82 15.88 30.66
N ALA A 274 2.16 16.94 31.38
CA ALA A 274 2.06 18.30 30.88
C ALA A 274 3.24 19.13 31.36
N HIS A 275 3.70 20.06 30.55
CA HIS A 275 4.70 21.05 30.94
C HIS A 275 4.22 22.44 30.58
N LEU A 276 4.78 23.46 31.24
CA LEU A 276 4.46 24.87 30.97
C LEU A 276 5.65 25.53 30.28
N PRO A 277 5.75 25.52 28.94
CA PRO A 277 6.89 26.09 28.24
C PRO A 277 7.04 27.58 28.57
N GLN A 278 8.22 27.97 29.04
CA GLN A 278 8.54 29.35 29.41
C GLN A 278 8.89 30.19 28.17
N THR A 279 7.92 30.34 27.26
CA THR A 279 8.09 31.10 26.02
C THR A 279 8.13 32.61 26.29
N THR A 280 8.73 33.35 25.37
CA THR A 280 8.71 34.83 25.41
C THR A 280 8.32 35.38 24.05
N TRP A 281 7.95 36.66 23.96
CA TRP A 281 7.56 37.29 22.71
C TRP A 281 8.69 38.15 22.13
N THR A 282 8.89 38.03 20.81
CA THR A 282 9.76 38.91 20.03
C THR A 282 9.00 39.56 18.88
N GLY A 283 9.47 40.70 18.40
CA GLY A 283 8.85 41.43 17.29
C GLY A 283 7.47 42.01 17.60
N GLY A 284 6.83 42.58 16.57
CA GLY A 284 5.44 43.08 16.61
C GLY A 284 5.11 44.23 17.55
N GLU A 285 6.06 44.75 18.34
CA GLU A 285 5.78 45.88 19.21
C GLU A 285 5.45 47.14 18.39
N VAL A 286 4.33 47.78 18.69
CA VAL A 286 3.90 49.01 18.00
C VAL A 286 4.77 50.19 18.47
N PRO A 287 5.51 50.86 17.57
CA PRO A 287 6.37 51.98 17.94
C PRO A 287 5.56 53.27 18.23
N GLN A 288 6.20 54.26 18.86
CA GLN A 288 5.60 55.58 19.12
C GLN A 288 5.21 56.28 17.81
N GLY A 289 4.03 56.90 17.76
CA GLY A 289 3.51 57.60 16.58
C GLY A 289 2.57 56.73 15.73
N ASN A 290 2.41 57.08 14.46
CA ASN A 290 1.54 56.38 13.52
C ASN A 290 2.25 55.19 12.87
N THR A 291 1.64 54.01 12.94
CA THR A 291 2.15 52.79 12.33
C THR A 291 1.06 52.14 11.49
N ASN A 292 1.26 52.01 10.17
CA ASN A 292 0.41 51.16 9.34
C ASN A 292 0.83 49.70 9.53
N ILE A 293 0.03 48.92 10.26
CA ILE A 293 0.37 47.53 10.59
C ILE A 293 0.14 46.56 9.43
N PHE A 294 -0.36 46.99 8.27
CA PHE A 294 -0.33 46.21 7.02
C PHE A 294 0.79 46.66 6.07
N GLY A 295 1.54 47.69 6.45
CA GLY A 295 2.70 48.15 5.69
C GLY A 295 3.84 47.14 5.70
N SER A 296 4.61 47.09 4.60
CA SER A 296 5.75 46.18 4.44
C SER A 296 6.85 46.33 5.50
N GLY A 297 6.89 47.46 6.21
CA GLY A 297 7.84 47.72 7.29
C GLY A 297 7.45 47.18 8.67
N PHE A 298 6.28 46.54 8.81
CA PHE A 298 5.80 46.03 10.09
C PHE A 298 5.70 44.49 10.10
N ALA A 299 6.51 43.86 10.97
CA ALA A 299 6.50 42.43 11.22
C ALA A 299 5.64 42.10 12.44
N LEU A 300 4.89 40.99 12.37
CA LEU A 300 4.10 40.48 13.50
C LEU A 300 5.02 39.97 14.63
N ALA A 301 4.46 39.90 15.84
CA ALA A 301 5.12 39.25 16.95
C ALA A 301 5.06 37.72 16.81
N SER A 302 6.08 37.05 17.32
CA SER A 302 6.15 35.60 17.37
C SER A 302 6.65 35.12 18.72
N LEU A 303 6.25 33.92 19.10
CA LEU A 303 6.79 33.23 20.25
C LEU A 303 8.27 32.84 20.00
N VAL A 304 9.06 32.94 21.06
CA VAL A 304 10.44 32.48 21.13
C VAL A 304 10.45 31.23 22.02
N PRO A 305 11.00 30.11 21.53
CA PRO A 305 11.07 28.88 22.31
C PRO A 305 11.85 29.05 23.63
N PRO A 306 11.56 28.23 24.66
CA PRO A 306 12.28 28.26 25.93
C PRO A 306 13.80 28.05 25.76
N THR A 307 14.60 28.76 26.56
CA THR A 307 16.07 28.63 26.55
C THR A 307 16.63 27.92 27.79
N THR A 308 15.75 27.57 28.73
CA THR A 308 16.10 27.02 30.05
C THR A 308 15.93 25.51 30.13
N ALA A 309 14.81 24.99 29.60
CA ALA A 309 14.49 23.57 29.48
C ALA A 309 13.55 23.39 28.29
N MET A 310 13.97 22.58 27.32
CA MET A 310 13.24 22.25 26.08
C MET A 310 13.90 20.99 25.49
N LEU A 311 13.13 20.15 24.82
CA LEU A 311 13.61 19.06 23.98
C LEU A 311 13.79 19.61 22.55
N GLY A 312 14.77 19.06 21.84
CA GLY A 312 15.13 19.47 20.48
C GLY A 312 15.17 20.98 20.22
N SER A 313 14.31 21.48 19.33
CA SER A 313 14.30 22.87 18.85
C SER A 313 12.92 23.52 18.76
N ARG A 314 11.86 22.74 18.98
CA ARG A 314 10.47 23.14 18.85
C ARG A 314 9.75 22.84 20.16
N VAL A 315 8.58 23.44 20.30
CA VAL A 315 7.61 23.14 21.35
C VAL A 315 6.30 23.69 20.85
N ASP A 316 5.23 22.91 20.88
CA ASP A 316 3.88 23.45 20.75
C ASP A 316 3.12 23.32 22.07
N VAL A 317 1.92 23.92 22.10
CA VAL A 317 1.11 23.96 23.32
C VAL A 317 -0.35 23.76 22.95
N GLU A 318 -1.01 22.90 23.69
CA GLU A 318 -2.37 22.46 23.42
C GLU A 318 -3.29 22.89 24.56
N ASN A 319 -4.58 22.93 24.24
CA ASN A 319 -5.63 23.16 25.24
C ASN A 319 -6.12 21.87 25.92
N ALA A 320 -5.69 20.71 25.43
CA ALA A 320 -5.99 19.38 25.95
C ALA A 320 -4.96 18.36 25.42
N PRO A 321 -4.79 17.18 26.06
CA PRO A 321 -3.95 16.10 25.52
C PRO A 321 -4.54 15.48 24.24
N TRP A 322 -3.70 15.21 23.24
CA TRP A 322 -4.11 14.66 21.93
C TRP A 322 -3.58 13.24 21.71
N TYR A 323 -4.01 12.30 22.55
CA TYR A 323 -3.46 10.94 22.48
C TYR A 323 -3.63 10.26 21.12
N SER A 324 -2.63 9.47 20.76
CA SER A 324 -2.65 8.67 19.55
C SER A 324 -2.07 7.27 19.78
N ALA A 325 -2.40 6.32 18.89
CA ALA A 325 -1.79 4.99 18.93
C ALA A 325 -0.33 5.00 18.47
N THR A 326 0.09 6.04 17.76
CA THR A 326 1.41 6.17 17.15
C THR A 326 2.35 7.11 17.89
N ALA A 327 1.86 7.80 18.94
CA ALA A 327 2.54 8.95 19.54
C ALA A 327 2.91 9.99 18.46
N THR A 328 1.90 10.43 17.70
CA THR A 328 1.98 11.46 16.65
C THR A 328 0.70 12.36 16.58
N GLY A 329 -0.02 12.52 17.68
CA GLY A 329 -1.39 13.02 17.72
C GLY A 329 -1.48 14.54 17.60
N ASP A 330 -0.62 15.23 18.33
CA ASP A 330 -0.37 16.67 18.32
C ASP A 330 0.46 17.14 17.12
N ASP A 331 1.27 16.29 16.47
CA ASP A 331 2.05 16.63 15.25
C ASP A 331 1.19 17.25 14.14
N THR A 332 -0.11 16.93 14.15
CA THR A 332 -1.07 17.40 13.13
C THR A 332 -1.63 18.79 13.41
N ASN A 333 -1.30 19.39 14.55
CA ASN A 333 -1.85 20.64 15.06
C ASN A 333 -0.77 21.68 15.40
N GLY A 334 0.19 21.86 14.51
CA GLY A 334 1.21 22.87 14.73
C GLY A 334 2.46 22.59 13.94
N GLN A 335 3.59 22.86 14.57
CA GLN A 335 4.89 22.37 14.13
C GLN A 335 5.18 21.14 14.99
N PRO A 336 5.33 19.94 14.41
CA PRO A 336 5.69 18.74 15.16
C PRO A 336 6.93 19.05 16.01
N ASP A 337 6.80 18.85 17.31
CA ASP A 337 7.83 19.17 18.30
C ASP A 337 8.54 17.92 18.83
N GLU A 338 8.23 16.72 18.31
CA GLU A 338 8.97 15.46 18.52
C GLU A 338 10.33 15.47 17.81
N ASP A 339 11.16 16.45 18.15
CA ASP A 339 12.45 16.75 17.54
C ASP A 339 13.63 16.58 18.51
N GLY A 340 13.35 16.22 19.77
CA GLY A 340 14.32 15.77 20.77
C GLY A 340 14.94 14.41 20.43
N VAL A 341 14.22 13.51 19.76
CA VAL A 341 14.74 12.22 19.28
C VAL A 341 14.33 12.01 17.83
N ALA A 342 15.30 11.69 16.97
CA ALA A 342 14.96 11.23 15.62
C ALA A 342 14.27 9.87 15.71
N ALA A 343 12.93 9.82 15.63
CA ALA A 343 12.14 8.59 15.83
C ALA A 343 12.63 7.40 14.97
N GLY A 344 13.02 7.65 13.71
CA GLY A 344 13.60 6.62 12.83
C GLY A 344 14.98 6.07 13.25
N SER A 345 15.61 6.66 14.27
CA SER A 345 16.87 6.22 14.86
C SER A 345 16.69 5.41 16.14
N LEU A 346 15.47 5.32 16.68
CA LEU A 346 15.17 4.45 17.81
C LEU A 346 15.37 3.00 17.38
N ALA A 347 16.42 2.38 17.91
CA ALA A 347 16.70 0.98 17.65
C ALA A 347 15.60 0.10 18.23
N ILE A 348 15.20 -0.94 17.50
CA ILE A 348 14.32 -2.00 18.00
C ILE A 348 14.97 -2.60 19.26
N ILE A 349 14.19 -2.70 20.32
CA ILE A 349 14.59 -3.37 21.55
C ILE A 349 14.31 -4.85 21.37
N TYR A 350 15.30 -5.72 21.59
CA TYR A 350 15.07 -7.16 21.49
C TYR A 350 15.01 -7.79 22.89
N ARG A 351 13.99 -8.62 23.15
CA ARG A 351 13.86 -9.31 24.45
C ARG A 351 15.02 -10.25 24.77
N SER A 352 15.69 -10.75 23.74
CA SER A 352 16.93 -11.50 23.89
C SER A 352 18.10 -10.66 24.46
N GLN A 353 17.93 -9.34 24.61
CA GLN A 353 18.88 -8.41 25.23
C GLN A 353 18.53 -8.05 26.68
N VAL A 354 17.62 -8.77 27.35
CA VAL A 354 17.36 -8.62 28.78
C VAL A 354 18.67 -8.52 29.58
N GLY A 355 18.74 -7.53 30.48
CA GLY A 355 19.92 -7.21 31.28
C GLY A 355 20.96 -6.32 30.58
N GLN A 356 20.84 -6.11 29.26
CA GLN A 356 21.71 -5.19 28.52
C GLN A 356 21.20 -3.76 28.59
N THR A 357 22.08 -2.81 28.26
CA THR A 357 21.76 -1.38 28.25
C THR A 357 21.14 -0.96 26.92
N TYR A 358 20.00 -0.28 26.99
CA TYR A 358 19.41 0.49 25.89
C TYR A 358 19.71 1.98 26.12
N SER A 359 20.16 2.70 25.09
CA SER A 359 20.59 4.09 25.21
C SER A 359 19.95 4.94 24.11
N VAL A 360 19.40 6.09 24.49
CA VAL A 360 18.81 7.06 23.57
C VAL A 360 19.48 8.42 23.76
N PRO A 361 20.17 8.95 22.73
CA PRO A 361 20.62 10.34 22.74
C PRO A 361 19.42 11.26 22.47
N VAL A 362 19.21 12.23 23.36
CA VAL A 362 18.12 13.21 23.30
C VAL A 362 18.75 14.58 23.05
N ALA A 363 18.29 15.29 22.02
CA ALA A 363 18.59 16.69 21.80
C ALA A 363 17.77 17.54 22.78
N CYS A 364 18.40 18.54 23.38
CA CYS A 364 17.76 19.34 24.42
C CYS A 364 18.45 20.71 24.56
N VAL A 365 17.76 21.65 25.19
CA VAL A 365 18.24 23.01 25.44
C VAL A 365 18.40 23.31 26.92
N GLY A 366 19.40 24.14 27.22
CA GLY A 366 19.72 24.59 28.56
C GLY A 366 20.60 23.61 29.35
N ASN A 367 20.65 23.81 30.66
CA ASN A 367 21.24 22.86 31.62
C ASN A 367 20.11 22.24 32.44
N SER A 368 19.19 21.60 31.75
CA SER A 368 17.91 21.11 32.25
C SER A 368 17.99 19.62 32.63
N PRO A 369 17.50 19.20 33.80
CA PRO A 369 17.27 17.79 34.10
C PRO A 369 16.32 17.13 33.08
N THR A 370 16.75 16.01 32.49
CA THR A 370 15.98 15.19 31.54
C THR A 370 15.88 13.75 32.04
N ALA A 371 14.70 13.14 31.94
CA ALA A 371 14.49 11.73 32.24
C ALA A 371 13.49 11.12 31.24
N GLY A 372 13.53 9.79 31.07
CA GLY A 372 12.58 9.10 30.22
C GLY A 372 12.07 7.78 30.78
N TRP A 373 11.00 7.26 30.19
CA TRP A 373 10.32 6.04 30.58
C TRP A 373 10.03 5.19 29.35
N ILE A 374 10.23 3.88 29.44
CA ILE A 374 9.90 2.92 28.37
C ILE A 374 9.05 1.81 28.96
N ASP A 375 7.83 1.61 28.44
CA ASP A 375 6.98 0.50 28.88
C ASP A 375 7.48 -0.83 28.32
N PHE A 376 8.37 -1.51 29.04
CA PHE A 376 9.01 -2.72 28.55
C PHE A 376 8.07 -3.91 28.59
N ASP A 377 7.24 -4.01 29.62
CA ASP A 377 6.34 -5.15 29.85
C ASP A 377 4.99 -5.01 29.10
N ARG A 378 4.77 -3.85 28.46
CA ARG A 378 3.58 -3.49 27.70
C ARG A 378 2.32 -3.52 28.57
N SER A 379 2.44 -3.13 29.84
CA SER A 379 1.33 -3.02 30.79
C SER A 379 0.34 -1.91 30.41
N GLY A 380 0.76 -0.97 29.57
CA GLY A 380 0.01 0.23 29.20
C GLY A 380 0.19 1.39 30.17
N ALA A 381 1.17 1.30 31.08
CA ALA A 381 1.56 2.32 32.03
C ALA A 381 3.09 2.39 32.12
N PHE A 382 3.62 3.49 32.66
CA PHE A 382 5.05 3.61 32.95
C PHE A 382 5.32 3.26 34.41
N ASP A 383 5.99 2.14 34.64
CA ASP A 383 6.33 1.60 35.95
C ASP A 383 7.65 2.17 36.51
N ALA A 384 7.92 1.85 37.78
CA ALA A 384 9.03 2.47 38.52
C ALA A 384 10.42 2.04 37.99
N ASP A 385 10.54 0.81 37.51
CA ASP A 385 11.77 0.22 36.94
C ASP A 385 11.99 0.58 35.47
N GLU A 386 11.00 1.22 34.85
CA GLU A 386 11.02 1.68 33.46
C GLU A 386 11.61 3.07 33.28
N ARG A 387 11.88 3.75 34.40
CA ARG A 387 12.45 5.09 34.45
C ARG A 387 13.97 5.06 34.24
N SER A 388 14.49 5.92 33.39
CA SER A 388 15.92 6.19 33.27
C SER A 388 16.48 6.92 34.50
N ALA A 389 17.80 6.94 34.65
CA ALA A 389 18.41 7.97 35.52
C ALA A 389 18.11 9.37 34.96
N THR A 390 18.01 10.37 35.85
CA THR A 390 17.94 11.77 35.41
C THR A 390 19.32 12.22 34.95
N VAL A 391 19.40 12.78 33.74
CA VAL A 391 20.63 13.30 33.14
C VAL A 391 20.41 14.76 32.79
N ASN A 392 21.32 15.64 33.18
CA ASN A 392 21.23 17.04 32.77
C ASN A 392 21.63 17.19 31.30
N CYS A 393 20.81 17.92 30.55
CA CYS A 393 21.18 18.43 29.26
C CYS A 393 22.49 19.21 29.35
N SER A 394 23.47 18.86 28.52
CA SER A 394 24.76 19.54 28.47
C SER A 394 25.31 19.54 27.06
N GLY A 395 25.68 20.71 26.55
CA GLY A 395 26.21 20.83 25.19
C GLY A 395 25.18 20.49 24.09
N GLY A 396 23.89 20.62 24.39
CA GLY A 396 22.79 20.36 23.45
C GLY A 396 22.26 18.93 23.44
N SER A 397 22.73 18.05 24.35
CA SER A 397 22.23 16.67 24.42
C SER A 397 22.27 16.08 25.83
N ALA A 398 21.38 15.12 26.08
CA ALA A 398 21.38 14.20 27.22
C ALA A 398 21.24 12.77 26.70
N THR A 399 22.10 11.83 27.14
CA THR A 399 21.93 10.41 26.79
C THR A 399 21.22 9.69 27.92
N LEU A 400 19.99 9.26 27.67
CA LEU A 400 19.19 8.47 28.61
C LEU A 400 19.51 6.98 28.43
N THR A 401 19.55 6.23 29.53
CA THR A 401 19.89 4.81 29.53
C THR A 401 18.95 4.00 30.43
N TRP A 402 18.64 2.80 29.97
CA TRP A 402 17.83 1.81 30.67
C TRP A 402 18.52 0.44 30.65
N THR A 403 18.25 -0.37 31.66
CA THR A 403 18.54 -1.82 31.61
C THR A 403 17.27 -2.52 31.18
N ILE A 404 17.32 -3.32 30.12
CA ILE A 404 16.14 -4.03 29.60
C ILE A 404 15.68 -5.05 30.67
N PRO A 405 14.45 -4.92 31.22
CA PRO A 405 13.98 -5.74 32.32
C PRO A 405 13.52 -7.13 31.84
N ALA A 406 13.49 -8.09 32.76
CA ALA A 406 13.30 -9.52 32.44
C ALA A 406 11.88 -9.90 32.00
N ASP A 407 10.91 -9.05 32.30
CA ASP A 407 9.50 -9.16 31.97
C ASP A 407 9.13 -8.43 30.67
N ALA A 408 10.11 -7.92 29.91
CA ALA A 408 9.85 -7.28 28.62
C ALA A 408 8.95 -8.15 27.70
N VAL A 409 7.98 -7.51 27.04
CA VAL A 409 7.00 -8.18 26.16
C VAL A 409 7.12 -7.64 24.74
N ALA A 410 7.12 -8.54 23.75
CA ALA A 410 7.23 -8.14 22.34
C ALA A 410 5.98 -7.42 21.86
N GLY A 411 6.16 -6.39 21.03
CA GLY A 411 5.15 -5.59 20.35
C GLY A 411 5.48 -4.09 20.37
N GLN A 412 4.53 -3.26 19.94
CA GLN A 412 4.66 -1.81 20.04
C GLN A 412 4.59 -1.36 21.50
N SER A 413 5.46 -0.44 21.87
CA SER A 413 5.51 0.25 23.15
C SER A 413 5.88 1.73 22.93
N TYR A 414 6.08 2.50 23.99
CA TYR A 414 6.28 3.94 23.95
C TYR A 414 7.46 4.36 24.84
N LEU A 415 8.13 5.41 24.41
CA LEU A 415 9.12 6.16 25.16
C LEU A 415 8.52 7.54 25.48
N ARG A 416 8.47 7.90 26.76
CA ARG A 416 8.20 9.28 27.19
C ARG A 416 9.49 9.93 27.62
N ILE A 417 9.76 11.15 27.18
CA ILE A 417 10.88 11.96 27.65
C ILE A 417 10.32 13.23 28.26
N ARG A 418 10.82 13.61 29.44
CA ARG A 418 10.44 14.86 30.10
C ARG A 418 11.68 15.64 30.49
N THR A 419 11.68 16.94 30.24
CA THR A 419 12.69 17.89 30.71
C THR A 419 12.05 19.04 31.45
N ALA A 420 12.67 19.57 32.50
CA ALA A 420 12.18 20.75 33.23
C ALA A 420 13.34 21.53 33.84
N VAL A 421 13.08 22.72 34.41
CA VAL A 421 14.09 23.48 35.16
C VAL A 421 14.45 22.76 36.46
N LEU A 422 13.49 22.09 37.11
CA LEU A 422 13.69 21.36 38.37
C LEU A 422 13.47 19.86 38.17
N ALA A 423 14.43 19.06 38.64
CA ALA A 423 14.34 17.60 38.56
C ALA A 423 13.14 17.01 39.32
N SER A 424 12.64 17.69 40.37
CA SER A 424 11.45 17.28 41.11
C SER A 424 10.19 17.25 40.25
N ASP A 425 10.12 18.12 39.25
CA ASP A 425 8.93 18.32 38.43
C ASP A 425 8.77 17.19 37.39
N ILE A 426 9.84 16.44 37.15
CA ILE A 426 9.90 15.27 36.26
C ILE A 426 10.26 13.98 37.03
N ALA A 427 9.93 13.92 38.32
CA ALA A 427 10.11 12.71 39.11
C ALA A 427 9.17 11.58 38.65
N SER A 428 8.00 11.95 38.10
CA SER A 428 6.93 11.05 37.64
C SER A 428 6.77 11.11 36.11
N PRO A 429 6.35 10.01 35.45
CA PRO A 429 5.98 10.03 34.02
C PRO A 429 4.68 10.81 33.74
N THR A 430 3.93 11.15 34.78
CA THR A 430 2.66 11.88 34.71
C THR A 430 2.67 13.11 35.63
N GLY A 431 1.67 13.98 35.50
CA GLY A 431 1.53 15.24 36.25
C GLY A 431 2.07 16.45 35.48
N ILE A 432 1.92 17.64 36.08
CA ILE A 432 2.37 18.90 35.48
C ILE A 432 3.78 19.28 35.97
N ALA A 433 4.59 19.85 35.09
CA ALA A 433 5.81 20.57 35.42
C ALA A 433 5.64 22.06 35.14
N GLY A 434 6.16 22.93 36.01
CA GLY A 434 6.00 24.39 35.88
C GLY A 434 6.88 25.05 34.80
N SER A 435 7.62 24.24 34.05
CA SER A 435 8.58 24.61 33.02
C SER A 435 8.94 23.36 32.22
N GLY A 436 9.49 23.53 31.02
CA GLY A 436 10.05 22.43 30.25
C GLY A 436 9.08 21.89 29.21
N GLU A 437 9.24 20.61 28.90
CA GLU A 437 8.59 19.94 27.78
C GLU A 437 8.52 18.41 27.99
N VAL A 438 7.54 17.77 27.34
CA VAL A 438 7.36 16.33 27.22
C VAL A 438 7.21 15.93 25.75
N GLU A 439 7.93 14.90 25.35
CA GLU A 439 7.75 14.27 24.03
C GLU A 439 7.51 12.78 24.23
N ASP A 440 6.63 12.21 23.41
CA ASP A 440 6.34 10.78 23.38
C ASP A 440 6.75 10.18 22.02
N TYR A 441 7.19 8.92 22.03
CA TYR A 441 7.66 8.23 20.83
C TYR A 441 7.20 6.78 20.81
N ALA A 442 6.65 6.31 19.69
CA ALA A 442 6.44 4.88 19.51
C ALA A 442 7.78 4.15 19.26
N LEU A 443 7.95 2.99 19.92
CA LEU A 443 9.07 2.08 19.69
C LEU A 443 8.60 0.63 19.59
N THR A 444 9.49 -0.25 19.17
CA THR A 444 9.19 -1.67 18.99
C THR A 444 10.08 -2.53 19.88
N ILE A 445 9.44 -3.41 20.63
CA ILE A 445 10.07 -4.53 21.32
C ILE A 445 9.84 -5.78 20.46
N ALA A 446 10.90 -6.51 20.10
CA ALA A 446 10.81 -7.66 19.22
C ALA A 446 11.54 -8.88 19.79
N ASP A 447 11.27 -10.01 19.19
CA ASP A 447 12.07 -11.23 19.33
C ASP A 447 12.94 -11.41 18.08
N PRO A 448 14.08 -12.12 18.19
CA PRO A 448 14.79 -12.58 17.01
C PRO A 448 13.91 -13.55 16.23
N GLN A 449 13.82 -13.38 14.91
CA GLN A 449 12.85 -14.04 14.07
C GLN A 449 13.44 -14.62 12.78
N ILE A 450 12.70 -15.58 12.23
CA ILE A 450 12.93 -16.12 10.90
C ILE A 450 11.64 -16.11 10.08
N ARG A 451 11.78 -15.86 8.78
CA ARG A 451 10.72 -15.87 7.78
C ARG A 451 11.04 -16.91 6.73
N VAL A 452 10.00 -17.47 6.15
CA VAL A 452 10.11 -18.25 4.92
C VAL A 452 9.54 -17.44 3.78
N ALA A 453 10.23 -17.43 2.66
CA ALA A 453 9.72 -16.89 1.42
C ALA A 453 9.66 -17.98 0.35
N LYS A 454 8.65 -17.90 -0.53
CA LYS A 454 8.47 -18.83 -1.64
C LYS A 454 8.48 -18.08 -2.96
N ILE A 455 9.27 -18.56 -3.91
CA ILE A 455 9.19 -18.19 -5.33
C ILE A 455 8.76 -19.42 -6.13
N THR A 456 7.84 -19.25 -7.07
CA THR A 456 7.52 -20.26 -8.08
C THR A 456 7.95 -19.78 -9.46
N LEU A 457 8.47 -20.66 -10.31
CA LEU A 457 8.84 -20.35 -11.70
C LEU A 457 7.90 -21.04 -12.68
N GLY A 458 7.65 -20.39 -13.82
CA GLY A 458 6.73 -20.84 -14.87
C GLY A 458 5.26 -20.47 -14.64
N THR A 459 4.76 -20.67 -13.42
CA THR A 459 3.39 -20.27 -13.02
C THR A 459 3.35 -19.98 -11.51
N ASP A 460 2.22 -19.49 -11.00
CA ASP A 460 1.87 -19.47 -9.58
C ASP A 460 1.48 -20.88 -9.06
N GLY A 461 1.57 -21.12 -7.75
CA GLY A 461 1.25 -22.42 -7.19
C GLY A 461 1.33 -22.51 -5.66
N GLY A 462 0.93 -23.66 -5.13
CA GLY A 462 0.92 -23.92 -3.70
C GLY A 462 -0.30 -24.76 -3.27
N PRO A 463 -0.48 -24.98 -1.96
CA PRO A 463 0.38 -24.50 -0.87
C PRO A 463 1.67 -25.32 -0.73
N PHE A 464 2.79 -24.64 -0.48
CA PHE A 464 4.08 -25.25 -0.10
C PHE A 464 4.23 -25.22 1.41
N GLY A 465 4.46 -26.38 2.04
CA GLY A 465 4.53 -26.52 3.49
C GLY A 465 5.96 -26.45 4.02
N PHE A 466 6.14 -25.79 5.17
CA PHE A 466 7.46 -25.57 5.78
C PHE A 466 7.50 -26.05 7.23
N THR A 467 8.70 -26.40 7.68
CA THR A 467 8.97 -26.69 9.09
C THR A 467 10.26 -26.03 9.55
N THR A 468 10.33 -25.69 10.83
CA THR A 468 11.47 -25.05 11.48
C THR A 468 11.84 -25.75 12.78
N THR A 469 13.14 -25.76 13.12
CA THR A 469 13.62 -26.11 14.45
C THR A 469 13.91 -24.87 15.28
N ASN A 470 14.02 -25.00 16.60
CA ASN A 470 14.44 -23.90 17.49
C ASN A 470 13.61 -22.60 17.30
N THR A 471 12.30 -22.78 17.15
CA THR A 471 11.34 -21.71 16.93
C THR A 471 10.07 -21.98 17.72
N VAL A 472 9.35 -20.92 18.11
CA VAL A 472 8.14 -21.01 18.95
C VAL A 472 6.94 -21.61 18.22
N ALA A 473 6.95 -21.55 16.89
CA ALA A 473 5.88 -22.03 16.02
C ALA A 473 6.46 -22.46 14.67
N GLN A 474 5.66 -23.20 13.89
CA GLN A 474 5.99 -23.57 12.51
C GLN A 474 5.48 -22.49 11.54
N PRO A 475 6.16 -22.26 10.40
CA PRO A 475 5.65 -21.33 9.39
C PRO A 475 4.39 -21.89 8.72
N GLU A 476 3.43 -21.01 8.41
CA GLU A 476 2.26 -21.38 7.62
C GLU A 476 2.63 -21.75 6.17
N PRO A 477 1.88 -22.67 5.53
CA PRO A 477 2.09 -22.99 4.12
C PRO A 477 1.90 -21.76 3.21
N ILE A 478 2.77 -21.60 2.21
CA ILE A 478 2.76 -20.44 1.30
C ILE A 478 2.20 -20.84 -0.06
N THR A 479 1.28 -20.04 -0.59
CA THR A 479 0.84 -20.09 -1.99
C THR A 479 1.31 -18.83 -2.69
N THR A 480 1.96 -18.96 -3.85
CA THR A 480 2.34 -17.82 -4.67
C THR A 480 1.18 -17.37 -5.54
N SER A 481 1.11 -16.07 -5.84
CA SER A 481 0.07 -15.48 -6.70
C SER A 481 0.59 -15.07 -8.08
N ALA A 482 1.90 -15.15 -8.30
CA ALA A 482 2.54 -14.84 -9.57
C ALA A 482 3.89 -15.57 -9.69
N ALA A 483 4.25 -15.98 -10.91
CA ALA A 483 5.55 -16.56 -11.19
C ALA A 483 6.68 -15.52 -11.02
N GLY A 484 7.82 -15.92 -10.45
CA GLY A 484 9.00 -15.10 -10.25
C GLY A 484 8.91 -14.09 -9.10
N VAL A 485 7.74 -13.95 -8.46
CA VAL A 485 7.52 -13.02 -7.35
C VAL A 485 7.60 -13.80 -6.03
N ALA A 486 8.40 -13.29 -5.10
CA ALA A 486 8.49 -13.88 -3.77
C ALA A 486 7.24 -13.55 -2.94
N VAL A 487 6.63 -14.56 -2.33
CA VAL A 487 5.66 -14.39 -1.25
C VAL A 487 6.35 -14.71 0.07
N ILE A 488 6.40 -13.74 0.97
CA ILE A 488 7.04 -13.85 2.29
C ILE A 488 5.96 -14.18 3.32
N GLY A 489 6.15 -15.26 4.07
CA GLY A 489 5.26 -15.68 5.15
C GLY A 489 5.41 -14.81 6.41
N ALA A 490 4.49 -15.02 7.35
CA ALA A 490 4.60 -14.44 8.68
C ALA A 490 5.89 -14.91 9.38
N PRO A 491 6.51 -14.07 10.21
CA PRO A 491 7.71 -14.46 10.95
C PRO A 491 7.37 -15.45 12.06
N VAL A 492 8.32 -16.34 12.35
CA VAL A 492 8.32 -17.21 13.54
C VAL A 492 9.52 -16.89 14.42
N GLN A 493 9.30 -16.83 15.73
CA GLN A 493 10.32 -16.38 16.68
C GLN A 493 11.30 -17.50 17.05
N ILE A 494 12.57 -17.15 17.21
CA ILE A 494 13.67 -18.04 17.58
C ILE A 494 13.67 -18.24 19.10
N THR A 495 13.78 -19.48 19.56
CA THR A 495 13.71 -19.81 21.00
C THR A 495 15.04 -19.75 21.74
N ASP A 496 16.16 -20.07 21.09
CA ASP A 496 17.48 -20.12 21.70
C ASP A 496 18.56 -19.68 20.70
N LEU A 497 19.24 -18.57 20.98
CA LEU A 497 20.32 -18.07 20.11
C LEU A 497 21.60 -18.94 20.16
N GLY A 498 21.73 -19.81 21.17
CA GLY A 498 22.82 -20.76 21.30
C GLY A 498 22.67 -22.01 20.43
N ALA A 499 21.51 -22.21 19.79
CA ALA A 499 21.20 -23.37 18.96
C ALA A 499 20.94 -22.98 17.49
N SER A 500 21.23 -23.89 16.55
CA SER A 500 20.96 -23.65 15.12
C SER A 500 19.47 -23.68 14.80
N VAL A 501 19.08 -22.97 13.74
CA VAL A 501 17.73 -23.00 13.17
C VAL A 501 17.79 -23.70 11.82
N ALA A 502 17.07 -24.80 11.66
CA ALA A 502 16.88 -25.46 10.37
C ALA A 502 15.50 -25.08 9.81
N VAL A 503 15.45 -24.63 8.56
CA VAL A 503 14.23 -24.39 7.79
C VAL A 503 14.13 -25.43 6.69
N VAL A 504 13.02 -26.13 6.60
CA VAL A 504 12.80 -27.21 5.63
C VAL A 504 11.51 -26.96 4.86
N GLU A 505 11.57 -27.03 3.53
CA GLU A 505 10.36 -27.16 2.72
C GLU A 505 9.87 -28.61 2.80
N ALA A 506 8.99 -28.87 3.76
CA ALA A 506 8.52 -30.21 4.12
C ALA A 506 7.64 -30.81 3.01
N THR A 507 6.74 -30.00 2.44
CA THR A 507 5.73 -30.46 1.48
C THR A 507 5.77 -29.64 0.20
N ILE A 508 5.95 -30.33 -0.93
CA ILE A 508 5.87 -29.75 -2.27
C ILE A 508 4.67 -30.37 -2.99
N PRO A 509 3.73 -29.57 -3.53
CA PRO A 509 2.65 -30.10 -4.36
C PRO A 509 3.18 -30.85 -5.59
N PRO A 510 2.47 -31.89 -6.07
CA PRO A 510 2.87 -32.61 -7.29
C PRO A 510 3.08 -31.66 -8.48
N GLY A 511 4.09 -31.96 -9.31
CA GLY A 511 4.41 -31.17 -10.50
C GLY A 511 5.40 -30.02 -10.27
N TRP A 512 5.96 -29.89 -9.06
CA TRP A 512 6.96 -28.89 -8.71
C TRP A 512 8.28 -29.54 -8.27
N GLY A 513 9.40 -28.91 -8.62
CA GLY A 513 10.74 -29.30 -8.14
C GLY A 513 11.50 -28.08 -7.60
N MET A 514 12.24 -28.24 -6.51
CA MET A 514 13.06 -27.16 -5.93
C MET A 514 14.30 -26.90 -6.79
N THR A 515 14.53 -25.63 -7.12
CA THR A 515 15.64 -25.19 -7.98
C THR A 515 16.56 -24.18 -7.29
N GLY A 516 16.14 -23.61 -6.16
CA GLY A 516 16.96 -22.65 -5.42
C GLY A 516 16.58 -22.54 -3.95
N LEU A 517 17.57 -22.21 -3.13
CA LEU A 517 17.42 -21.96 -1.71
C LEU A 517 18.51 -20.96 -1.26
N ALA A 518 18.10 -19.88 -0.59
CA ALA A 518 19.01 -18.89 -0.03
C ALA A 518 18.41 -18.22 1.21
N CYS A 519 19.24 -17.86 2.19
CA CYS A 519 18.81 -17.10 3.37
C CYS A 519 19.51 -15.73 3.44
N THR A 520 18.74 -14.67 3.67
CA THR A 520 19.21 -13.29 3.78
C THR A 520 18.81 -12.66 5.10
N ASN A 521 19.60 -11.70 5.59
CA ASN A 521 19.26 -10.88 6.75
C ASN A 521 18.27 -9.75 6.37
N ALA A 522 17.88 -8.93 7.36
CA ALA A 522 16.98 -7.78 7.19
C ALA A 522 17.44 -6.77 6.11
N SER A 523 18.75 -6.60 5.92
CA SER A 523 19.31 -5.71 4.90
C SER A 523 19.43 -6.36 3.51
N GLY A 524 18.92 -7.58 3.33
CA GLY A 524 19.00 -8.34 2.08
C GLY A 524 20.36 -9.01 1.81
N GLY A 525 21.32 -8.91 2.75
CA GLY A 525 22.63 -9.54 2.65
C GLY A 525 22.58 -11.03 2.97
N ALA A 526 23.44 -11.83 2.35
CA ALA A 526 23.54 -13.26 2.63
C ALA A 526 23.93 -13.53 4.09
N VAL A 527 23.29 -14.50 4.73
CA VAL A 527 23.64 -14.92 6.09
C VAL A 527 24.87 -15.83 6.04
N ALA A 528 25.93 -15.44 6.75
CA ALA A 528 27.20 -16.17 6.74
C ALA A 528 27.09 -17.54 7.43
N GLY A 529 27.73 -18.57 6.85
CA GLY A 529 27.82 -19.91 7.44
C GLY A 529 26.57 -20.78 7.32
N VAL A 530 25.52 -20.33 6.62
CA VAL A 530 24.35 -21.17 6.34
C VAL A 530 24.74 -22.39 5.50
N VAL A 531 24.28 -23.56 5.91
CA VAL A 531 24.45 -24.82 5.18
C VAL A 531 23.18 -25.13 4.41
N TYR A 532 23.29 -25.28 3.09
CA TYR A 532 22.17 -25.61 2.20
C TYR A 532 22.25 -27.07 1.76
N ASP A 533 21.21 -27.84 2.02
CA ASP A 533 21.03 -29.22 1.55
C ASP A 533 19.85 -29.26 0.57
N GLY A 534 20.17 -29.31 -0.72
CA GLY A 534 19.19 -29.34 -1.81
C GLY A 534 18.34 -30.61 -1.82
N ALA A 535 18.91 -31.75 -1.42
CA ALA A 535 18.21 -33.03 -1.41
C ALA A 535 17.21 -33.10 -0.24
N ALA A 536 17.61 -32.61 0.93
CA ALA A 536 16.73 -32.50 2.09
C ALA A 536 15.82 -31.27 2.06
N ARG A 537 15.97 -30.38 1.06
CA ARG A 537 15.25 -29.10 0.94
C ARG A 537 15.38 -28.27 2.21
N ARG A 538 16.61 -28.14 2.71
CA ARG A 538 16.90 -27.61 4.05
C ARG A 538 17.95 -26.51 4.01
N ALA A 539 17.69 -25.41 4.71
CA ALA A 539 18.70 -24.43 5.09
C ALA A 539 18.95 -24.54 6.60
N THR A 540 20.21 -24.65 7.01
CA THR A 540 20.60 -24.68 8.44
C THR A 540 21.41 -23.44 8.76
N ILE A 541 20.85 -22.55 9.56
CA ILE A 541 21.49 -21.34 10.05
C ILE A 541 22.23 -21.69 11.35
N PRO A 542 23.56 -21.54 11.40
CA PRO A 542 24.32 -21.88 12.60
C PRO A 542 24.07 -20.87 13.72
N ALA A 543 24.17 -21.31 14.98
CA ALA A 543 24.04 -20.43 16.15
C ALA A 543 24.99 -19.22 16.10
N SER A 544 26.19 -19.40 15.54
CA SER A 544 27.17 -18.31 15.35
C SER A 544 26.73 -17.20 14.39
N ALA A 545 25.69 -17.44 13.58
CA ALA A 545 25.09 -16.45 12.69
C ALA A 545 23.81 -15.82 13.28
N LEU A 546 23.35 -16.30 14.45
CA LEU A 546 22.21 -15.75 15.15
C LEU A 546 22.67 -14.67 16.13
N THR A 547 21.90 -13.61 16.17
CA THR A 547 22.09 -12.45 17.05
C THR A 547 20.76 -12.11 17.73
N PRO A 548 20.78 -11.38 18.84
CA PRO A 548 19.57 -10.85 19.46
C PRO A 548 18.63 -10.10 18.50
N THR A 549 19.20 -9.49 17.46
CA THR A 549 18.51 -8.67 16.45
C THR A 549 18.21 -9.39 15.14
N SER A 550 18.31 -10.73 15.12
CA SER A 550 18.17 -11.49 13.87
C SER A 550 16.76 -11.34 13.29
N ASP A 551 16.69 -10.93 12.03
CA ASP A 551 15.52 -11.07 11.16
C ASP A 551 16.03 -11.67 9.84
N ILE A 552 15.80 -12.98 9.68
CA ILE A 552 16.36 -13.78 8.58
C ILE A 552 15.21 -14.26 7.71
N THR A 553 15.32 -14.11 6.39
CA THR A 553 14.38 -14.69 5.42
C THR A 553 15.06 -15.80 4.63
N CYS A 554 14.54 -17.02 4.71
CA CYS A 554 14.96 -18.13 3.85
C CYS A 554 13.99 -18.30 2.68
N THR A 555 14.47 -18.06 1.47
CA THR A 555 13.72 -18.10 0.22
C THR A 555 13.92 -19.42 -0.49
N PHE A 556 12.83 -20.15 -0.72
CA PHE A 556 12.77 -21.40 -1.49
C PHE A 556 12.18 -21.16 -2.87
N THR A 557 12.87 -21.57 -3.92
CA THR A 557 12.46 -21.42 -5.33
C THR A 557 12.11 -22.77 -5.93
N ASN A 558 10.89 -22.92 -6.44
CA ASN A 558 10.44 -24.16 -7.09
C ASN A 558 10.02 -23.84 -8.53
N ALA A 559 10.39 -24.69 -9.47
CA ALA A 559 9.96 -24.58 -10.85
C ALA A 559 8.81 -25.57 -11.13
N ASN A 560 7.83 -25.13 -11.90
CA ASN A 560 6.81 -26.03 -12.45
C ASN A 560 7.52 -26.96 -13.44
N LEU A 561 7.40 -28.28 -13.24
CA LEU A 561 8.10 -29.26 -14.06
C LEU A 561 7.53 -29.29 -15.49
N PRO A 562 8.36 -29.53 -16.53
CA PRO A 562 7.86 -29.76 -17.88
C PRO A 562 6.95 -31.00 -17.95
N THR A 563 6.16 -31.08 -19.02
CA THR A 563 5.46 -32.31 -19.41
C THR A 563 6.07 -32.90 -20.67
N LEU A 564 6.12 -34.23 -20.76
CA LEU A 564 6.49 -34.97 -21.97
C LEU A 564 5.29 -35.78 -22.47
N ALA A 565 4.96 -35.65 -23.75
CA ALA A 565 4.07 -36.54 -24.49
C ALA A 565 4.81 -37.17 -25.68
N LEU A 566 4.43 -38.39 -26.03
CA LEU A 566 4.91 -39.04 -27.26
C LEU A 566 3.83 -38.90 -28.35
N ALA A 567 4.25 -38.69 -29.58
CA ALA A 567 3.37 -38.58 -30.73
C ALA A 567 3.83 -39.48 -31.88
N LYS A 568 2.86 -40.03 -32.60
CA LYS A 568 3.10 -40.93 -33.73
C LYS A 568 2.43 -40.38 -34.98
N THR A 569 3.21 -40.04 -36.00
CA THR A 569 2.69 -39.61 -37.30
C THR A 569 2.70 -40.77 -38.29
N TRP A 570 1.59 -40.94 -38.99
CA TRP A 570 1.42 -41.90 -40.08
C TRP A 570 1.36 -41.17 -41.42
N VAL A 571 2.07 -41.66 -42.42
CA VAL A 571 2.01 -41.15 -43.80
C VAL A 571 1.76 -42.30 -44.76
N ASN A 572 0.68 -42.19 -45.55
CA ASN A 572 0.16 -43.23 -46.45
C ASN A 572 -0.03 -44.61 -45.79
N ALA A 573 -0.32 -44.66 -44.49
CA ALA A 573 -0.45 -45.90 -43.73
C ALA A 573 -1.57 -46.80 -44.25
N ALA A 574 -1.40 -48.12 -44.07
CA ALA A 574 -2.51 -49.05 -44.18
C ALA A 574 -3.41 -48.90 -42.94
N LEU A 575 -4.72 -48.88 -43.15
CA LEU A 575 -5.69 -48.69 -42.07
C LEU A 575 -5.56 -49.81 -41.03
N ASN A 576 -5.58 -49.43 -39.76
CA ASN A 576 -5.44 -50.28 -38.56
C ASN A 576 -4.04 -50.82 -38.29
N ASP A 577 -3.01 -50.38 -39.03
CA ASP A 577 -1.63 -50.68 -38.64
C ASP A 577 -1.29 -49.96 -37.32
N THR A 578 -0.49 -50.61 -36.46
CA THR A 578 -0.26 -50.15 -35.08
C THR A 578 1.21 -49.88 -34.79
N ALA A 579 1.47 -49.00 -33.82
CA ALA A 579 2.79 -48.79 -33.25
C ALA A 579 2.68 -48.50 -31.75
N THR A 580 3.68 -48.91 -30.97
CA THR A 580 3.80 -48.54 -29.56
C THR A 580 5.06 -47.72 -29.34
N LEU A 581 4.90 -46.53 -28.80
CA LEU A 581 5.99 -45.65 -28.39
C LEU A 581 6.23 -45.79 -26.89
N ASN A 582 7.50 -45.95 -26.51
CA ASN A 582 7.92 -46.05 -25.12
C ASN A 582 8.99 -45.02 -24.79
N SER A 583 9.11 -44.72 -23.51
CA SER A 583 10.20 -43.94 -22.95
C SER A 583 10.77 -44.65 -21.71
N ALA A 584 12.05 -44.41 -21.41
CA ALA A 584 12.72 -44.97 -20.23
C ALA A 584 13.83 -44.02 -19.74
N GLY A 585 14.18 -44.08 -18.46
CA GLY A 585 15.27 -43.30 -17.86
C GLY A 585 14.83 -42.08 -17.04
N GLY A 586 13.54 -41.72 -17.06
CA GLY A 586 12.96 -40.76 -16.13
C GLY A 586 12.24 -41.41 -14.95
N THR A 587 11.93 -40.62 -13.92
CA THR A 587 10.99 -41.01 -12.83
C THR A 587 9.59 -41.31 -13.38
N ASN A 588 9.21 -40.58 -14.42
CA ASN A 588 7.94 -40.63 -15.10
C ASN A 588 8.19 -40.86 -16.60
N ASN A 589 7.66 -41.93 -17.16
CA ASN A 589 7.93 -42.36 -18.54
C ASN A 589 6.62 -42.51 -19.32
N PRO A 590 6.24 -41.52 -20.16
CA PRO A 590 5.03 -41.62 -20.99
C PRO A 590 5.17 -42.72 -22.06
N THR A 591 4.03 -43.31 -22.41
CA THR A 591 3.89 -44.32 -23.48
C THR A 591 2.70 -43.95 -24.37
N LEU A 592 2.73 -44.34 -25.64
CA LEU A 592 1.60 -44.19 -26.57
C LEU A 592 1.39 -45.49 -27.35
N SER A 593 0.17 -46.01 -27.36
CA SER A 593 -0.27 -46.99 -28.36
C SER A 593 -1.03 -46.24 -29.45
N SER A 594 -0.55 -46.35 -30.69
CA SER A 594 -1.07 -45.64 -31.86
C SER A 594 -1.62 -46.64 -32.88
N THR A 595 -2.72 -46.28 -33.52
CA THR A 595 -3.37 -47.06 -34.59
C THR A 595 -3.63 -46.12 -35.76
N ALA A 596 -3.32 -46.57 -36.97
CA ALA A 596 -3.58 -45.81 -38.19
C ALA A 596 -5.08 -45.86 -38.55
N ASP A 597 -5.89 -45.02 -37.92
CA ASP A 597 -7.31 -44.80 -38.22
C ASP A 597 -7.51 -44.15 -39.60
N THR A 598 -6.54 -43.39 -40.08
CA THR A 598 -6.48 -42.85 -41.43
C THR A 598 -5.08 -42.97 -42.04
N PRO A 599 -4.93 -42.89 -43.38
CA PRO A 599 -3.61 -43.03 -43.99
C PRO A 599 -2.63 -41.92 -43.60
N ASN A 600 -3.11 -40.73 -43.22
CA ASN A 600 -2.29 -39.56 -42.92
C ASN A 600 -2.81 -38.86 -41.66
N GLU A 601 -2.18 -39.11 -40.51
CA GLU A 601 -2.60 -38.54 -39.23
C GLU A 601 -1.49 -38.51 -38.18
N THR A 602 -1.80 -37.97 -37.00
CA THR A 602 -0.91 -38.00 -35.85
C THR A 602 -1.68 -38.31 -34.57
N ASP A 603 -1.28 -39.38 -33.90
CA ASP A 603 -1.73 -39.71 -32.56
C ASP A 603 -0.81 -39.04 -31.53
N THR A 604 -1.37 -38.44 -30.49
CA THR A 604 -0.58 -37.84 -29.40
C THR A 604 -1.04 -38.39 -28.05
N GLY A 605 -0.08 -38.89 -27.26
CA GLY A 605 -0.33 -39.47 -25.94
C GLY A 605 -0.61 -38.42 -24.86
N ILE A 606 -1.00 -38.89 -23.67
CA ILE A 606 -1.26 -38.03 -22.52
C ILE A 606 0.08 -37.47 -21.99
N PRO A 607 0.22 -36.14 -21.84
CA PRO A 607 1.42 -35.55 -21.28
C PRO A 607 1.63 -35.96 -19.82
N LEU A 608 2.86 -36.31 -19.45
CA LEU A 608 3.26 -36.66 -18.09
C LEU A 608 4.35 -35.71 -17.60
N LYS A 609 4.29 -35.28 -16.33
CA LYS A 609 5.32 -34.41 -15.73
C LYS A 609 6.65 -35.14 -15.65
N VAL A 610 7.74 -34.50 -16.10
CA VAL A 610 9.10 -35.08 -16.06
C VAL A 610 10.06 -34.14 -15.34
N ASP A 611 10.97 -34.73 -14.57
CA ASP A 611 11.93 -33.94 -13.79
C ASP A 611 13.02 -33.33 -14.68
N VAL A 612 13.44 -32.12 -14.32
CA VAL A 612 14.63 -31.48 -14.89
C VAL A 612 15.86 -32.31 -14.54
N GLY A 613 16.75 -32.50 -15.51
CA GLY A 613 17.95 -33.33 -15.39
C GLY A 613 17.75 -34.78 -15.85
N ASN A 614 16.50 -35.22 -16.09
CA ASN A 614 16.24 -36.55 -16.63
C ASN A 614 16.82 -36.71 -18.04
N SER A 615 17.37 -37.90 -18.30
CA SER A 615 17.78 -38.36 -19.63
C SER A 615 16.87 -39.51 -20.03
N ILE A 616 15.99 -39.26 -21.00
CA ILE A 616 14.89 -40.14 -21.38
C ILE A 616 15.18 -40.73 -22.75
N THR A 617 15.37 -42.05 -22.81
CA THR A 617 15.51 -42.81 -24.06
C THR A 617 14.14 -43.14 -24.64
N LEU A 618 13.92 -42.76 -25.89
CA LEU A 618 12.70 -42.97 -26.67
C LEU A 618 12.84 -44.21 -27.56
N SER A 619 11.77 -44.97 -27.72
CA SER A 619 11.75 -46.12 -28.62
C SER A 619 10.38 -46.32 -29.26
N GLU A 620 10.39 -46.94 -30.43
CA GLU A 620 9.20 -47.35 -31.16
C GLU A 620 9.25 -48.86 -31.41
N ALA A 621 8.09 -49.52 -31.27
CA ALA A 621 7.85 -50.88 -31.71
C ALA A 621 6.68 -50.90 -32.70
N ILE A 622 6.97 -51.27 -33.95
CA ILE A 622 5.95 -51.46 -35.01
C ILE A 622 5.21 -52.77 -34.77
N GLY A 623 3.89 -52.76 -34.94
CA GLY A 623 3.05 -53.96 -34.84
C GLY A 623 3.49 -55.03 -35.83
N GLY A 624 3.78 -56.24 -35.34
CA GLY A 624 4.23 -57.35 -36.19
C GLY A 624 3.16 -57.91 -37.14
N ALA A 625 1.90 -57.47 -36.98
CA ALA A 625 0.77 -57.82 -37.84
C ALA A 625 0.40 -56.71 -38.84
N ASN A 626 1.20 -55.66 -38.93
CA ASN A 626 0.95 -54.53 -39.82
C ASN A 626 1.01 -54.97 -41.29
N LEU A 627 0.09 -54.44 -42.09
CA LEU A 627 0.00 -54.71 -43.54
C LEU A 627 0.97 -53.85 -44.36
N GLY A 628 1.33 -52.67 -43.84
CA GLY A 628 2.32 -51.79 -44.42
C GLY A 628 3.74 -52.15 -43.98
N VAL A 629 4.69 -51.96 -44.89
CA VAL A 629 6.11 -51.83 -44.59
C VAL A 629 6.44 -50.34 -44.57
N TYR A 630 7.18 -49.89 -43.57
CA TYR A 630 7.36 -48.47 -43.29
C TYR A 630 8.83 -48.07 -43.20
N ASP A 631 9.12 -46.88 -43.72
CA ASP A 631 10.36 -46.15 -43.42
C ASP A 631 10.10 -45.25 -42.20
N THR A 632 10.90 -45.45 -41.16
CA THR A 632 10.80 -44.73 -39.89
C THR A 632 11.76 -43.53 -39.87
N SER A 633 11.25 -42.37 -39.48
CA SER A 633 12.06 -41.15 -39.34
C SER A 633 12.95 -41.19 -38.08
N ALA A 634 13.91 -40.26 -38.00
CA ALA A 634 14.47 -39.89 -36.71
C ALA A 634 13.39 -39.26 -35.81
N TRP A 635 13.59 -39.32 -34.49
CA TRP A 635 12.76 -38.60 -33.53
C TRP A 635 12.92 -37.09 -33.69
N SER A 636 11.85 -36.34 -33.38
CA SER A 636 11.86 -34.88 -33.30
C SER A 636 11.09 -34.44 -32.06
N CYS A 637 11.64 -33.53 -31.25
CA CYS A 637 10.98 -33.05 -30.03
C CYS A 637 10.80 -31.53 -30.06
N SER A 638 9.66 -31.04 -29.56
CA SER A 638 9.35 -29.60 -29.50
C SER A 638 10.12 -28.82 -28.43
N GLY A 639 10.79 -29.53 -27.52
CA GLY A 639 11.60 -28.98 -26.43
C GLY A 639 12.55 -30.03 -25.87
N GLY A 640 13.39 -29.64 -24.91
CA GLY A 640 14.53 -30.44 -24.48
C GLY A 640 15.63 -30.57 -25.53
N SER A 641 16.74 -31.19 -25.13
CA SER A 641 17.87 -31.47 -26.03
C SER A 641 17.83 -32.92 -26.48
N LEU A 642 17.52 -33.13 -27.76
CA LEU A 642 17.43 -34.47 -28.36
C LEU A 642 18.74 -34.83 -29.07
N ALA A 643 19.32 -35.98 -28.70
CA ALA A 643 20.45 -36.60 -29.39
C ALA A 643 20.12 -38.05 -29.77
N GLY A 644 19.95 -38.31 -31.07
CA GLY A 644 19.46 -39.60 -31.55
C GLY A 644 18.05 -39.89 -31.03
N ASN A 645 17.91 -40.87 -30.15
CA ASN A 645 16.66 -41.19 -29.46
C ASN A 645 16.69 -40.85 -27.96
N THR A 646 17.67 -40.08 -27.48
CA THR A 646 17.76 -39.71 -26.06
C THR A 646 17.46 -38.23 -25.88
N LEU A 647 16.37 -37.93 -25.17
CA LEU A 647 15.93 -36.59 -24.79
C LEU A 647 16.47 -36.23 -23.42
N THR A 648 17.19 -35.12 -23.31
CA THR A 648 17.61 -34.56 -22.02
C THR A 648 16.76 -33.36 -21.66
N ILE A 649 16.16 -33.37 -20.45
CA ILE A 649 15.36 -32.28 -19.92
C ILE A 649 16.29 -31.30 -19.20
N GLY A 650 16.46 -30.10 -19.74
CA GLY A 650 17.30 -29.06 -19.16
C GLY A 650 16.54 -28.14 -18.20
N ALA A 651 17.29 -27.32 -17.45
CA ALA A 651 16.70 -26.32 -16.56
C ALA A 651 15.88 -25.25 -17.31
N GLY A 652 16.20 -25.00 -18.58
CA GLY A 652 15.45 -24.10 -19.45
C GLY A 652 14.09 -24.63 -19.91
N ASP A 653 13.81 -25.92 -19.72
CA ASP A 653 12.54 -26.54 -20.11
C ASP A 653 11.47 -26.44 -19.01
N ALA A 654 11.70 -25.67 -17.94
CA ALA A 654 10.71 -25.48 -16.89
C ALA A 654 9.35 -25.04 -17.47
N ALA A 655 8.28 -25.70 -17.03
CA ALA A 655 6.90 -25.54 -17.50
C ALA A 655 6.65 -25.83 -19.00
N ALA A 656 7.65 -26.29 -19.76
CA ALA A 656 7.48 -26.56 -21.19
C ALA A 656 6.56 -27.77 -21.45
N ALA A 657 5.76 -27.67 -22.51
CA ALA A 657 4.98 -28.79 -23.05
C ALA A 657 5.78 -29.45 -24.18
N ILE A 658 6.55 -30.47 -23.83
CA ILE A 658 7.42 -31.20 -24.75
C ILE A 658 6.62 -32.32 -25.41
N VAL A 659 6.65 -32.37 -26.74
CA VAL A 659 6.09 -33.45 -27.54
C VAL A 659 7.20 -34.01 -28.40
N CYS A 660 7.44 -35.32 -28.30
CA CYS A 660 8.39 -36.04 -29.15
C CYS A 660 7.65 -36.90 -30.16
N THR A 661 7.89 -36.63 -31.43
CA THR A 661 7.22 -37.25 -32.57
C THR A 661 8.16 -38.16 -33.35
N ILE A 662 7.65 -39.31 -33.78
CA ILE A 662 8.25 -40.16 -34.80
C ILE A 662 7.27 -40.39 -35.95
N THR A 663 7.77 -40.43 -37.18
CA THR A 663 6.95 -40.55 -38.39
C THR A 663 7.25 -41.87 -39.10
N ASN A 664 6.21 -42.62 -39.44
CA ASN A 664 6.33 -43.76 -40.34
C ASN A 664 5.64 -43.46 -41.67
N THR A 665 6.42 -43.54 -42.74
CA THR A 665 5.93 -43.41 -44.11
C THR A 665 5.84 -44.78 -44.73
N ARG A 666 4.65 -45.18 -45.17
CA ARG A 666 4.48 -46.47 -45.84
C ARG A 666 5.25 -46.48 -47.14
N GLN A 667 6.07 -47.50 -47.35
CA GLN A 667 6.75 -47.73 -48.62
C GLN A 667 5.70 -47.97 -49.73
N GLN A 668 5.84 -47.28 -50.86
CA GLN A 668 4.99 -47.44 -52.03
C GLN A 668 5.81 -48.02 -53.19
N THR A 669 5.18 -48.83 -54.05
CA THR A 669 5.86 -49.36 -55.25
C THR A 669 5.92 -48.28 -56.33
N ASP A 670 7.12 -47.89 -56.75
CA ASP A 670 7.37 -46.99 -57.88
C ASP A 670 7.53 -47.77 -59.20
N LEU A 671 6.62 -47.54 -60.15
CA LEU A 671 6.60 -48.20 -61.45
C LEU A 671 6.78 -47.17 -62.58
N ALA A 672 7.67 -47.43 -63.53
CA ALA A 672 7.92 -46.60 -64.70
C ALA A 672 7.58 -47.35 -66.00
N VAL A 673 7.03 -46.67 -67.00
CA VAL A 673 6.72 -47.25 -68.32
C VAL A 673 7.20 -46.34 -69.44
N VAL A 674 7.90 -46.91 -70.43
CA VAL A 674 8.39 -46.22 -71.63
C VAL A 674 7.88 -46.95 -72.87
N LYS A 675 7.32 -46.24 -73.85
CA LYS A 675 6.87 -46.81 -75.12
C LYS A 675 7.61 -46.15 -76.28
N THR A 676 8.23 -46.95 -77.15
CA THR A 676 8.94 -46.50 -78.35
C THR A 676 8.36 -47.18 -79.60
N VAL A 677 8.63 -46.61 -80.77
CA VAL A 677 8.14 -47.11 -82.06
C VAL A 677 9.22 -47.02 -83.13
N THR A 678 9.35 -48.01 -83.99
CA THR A 678 10.31 -48.03 -85.12
C THR A 678 9.74 -48.82 -86.32
N PRO A 679 9.89 -48.35 -87.57
CA PRO A 679 10.52 -47.09 -87.96
C PRO A 679 9.63 -45.87 -87.64
N ASN A 680 10.28 -44.73 -87.48
CA ASN A 680 9.65 -43.42 -87.39
C ASN A 680 10.53 -42.42 -88.18
N PRO A 681 10.08 -41.85 -89.32
CA PRO A 681 8.72 -41.88 -89.86
C PRO A 681 8.32 -43.23 -90.49
N VAL A 682 7.02 -43.45 -90.67
CA VAL A 682 6.41 -44.64 -91.29
C VAL A 682 5.32 -44.23 -92.28
N ARG A 683 5.08 -45.04 -93.31
CA ARG A 683 4.01 -44.81 -94.31
C ARG A 683 2.80 -45.71 -94.07
N SER A 684 1.65 -45.30 -94.62
CA SER A 684 0.45 -46.14 -94.68
C SER A 684 0.75 -47.48 -95.37
N GLY A 685 0.24 -48.58 -94.82
CA GLY A 685 0.46 -49.95 -95.25
C GLY A 685 1.76 -50.58 -94.71
N GLU A 686 2.71 -49.78 -94.20
CA GLU A 686 3.93 -50.30 -93.59
C GLU A 686 3.68 -50.81 -92.16
N LEU A 687 4.61 -51.65 -91.68
CA LEU A 687 4.59 -52.16 -90.33
C LEU A 687 5.43 -51.27 -89.42
N VAL A 688 4.86 -50.91 -88.27
CA VAL A 688 5.61 -50.36 -87.13
C VAL A 688 5.76 -51.41 -86.04
N SER A 689 6.92 -51.42 -85.39
CA SER A 689 7.16 -52.18 -84.18
C SER A 689 7.11 -51.24 -82.98
N TYR A 690 6.20 -51.52 -82.04
CA TYR A 690 6.17 -50.87 -80.73
C TYR A 690 6.95 -51.69 -79.71
N THR A 691 7.68 -51.01 -78.83
CA THR A 691 8.33 -51.60 -77.67
C THR A 691 7.89 -50.86 -76.42
N ILE A 692 7.20 -51.56 -75.50
CA ILE A 692 6.82 -51.06 -74.18
C ILE A 692 7.76 -51.67 -73.15
N THR A 693 8.42 -50.83 -72.38
CA THR A 693 9.32 -51.22 -71.30
C THR A 693 8.75 -50.73 -69.98
N ALA A 694 8.29 -51.65 -69.12
CA ALA A 694 7.89 -51.35 -67.75
C ALA A 694 8.99 -51.75 -66.77
N THR A 695 9.32 -50.88 -65.81
CA THR A 695 10.35 -51.09 -64.79
C THR A 695 9.75 -50.89 -63.40
N ASN A 696 10.11 -51.75 -62.45
CA ASN A 696 9.80 -51.54 -61.03
C ASN A 696 11.02 -50.93 -60.34
N ASN A 697 10.96 -49.65 -59.99
CA ASN A 697 12.05 -48.95 -59.31
C ASN A 697 12.10 -49.28 -57.80
N GLY A 698 11.07 -49.94 -57.27
CA GLY A 698 10.95 -50.29 -55.85
C GLY A 698 10.37 -49.17 -55.00
N PRO A 699 10.59 -49.18 -53.67
CA PRO A 699 11.26 -50.22 -52.87
C PRO A 699 10.49 -51.53 -52.71
N ASN A 700 9.20 -51.57 -53.08
CA ASN A 700 8.36 -52.76 -52.94
C ASN A 700 8.25 -53.61 -54.23
N LEU A 701 7.78 -54.85 -54.09
CA LEU A 701 7.43 -55.69 -55.25
C LEU A 701 6.25 -55.07 -56.03
N GLY A 702 6.28 -55.19 -57.35
CA GLY A 702 5.22 -54.76 -58.27
C GLY A 702 4.40 -55.92 -58.81
N ASN A 703 4.44 -57.10 -58.16
CA ASN A 703 3.71 -58.29 -58.61
C ASN A 703 2.22 -57.97 -58.77
N GLY A 704 1.63 -58.43 -59.86
CA GLY A 704 0.24 -58.19 -60.21
C GLY A 704 -0.01 -56.86 -60.94
N ALA A 705 1.00 -55.98 -61.10
CA ALA A 705 0.87 -54.77 -61.91
C ALA A 705 0.38 -55.10 -63.32
N ILE A 706 -0.48 -54.25 -63.89
CA ILE A 706 -1.15 -54.48 -65.16
C ILE A 706 -0.65 -53.46 -66.18
N ILE A 707 -0.12 -53.94 -67.31
CA ILE A 707 0.22 -53.10 -68.47
C ILE A 707 -0.91 -53.19 -69.48
N GLN A 708 -1.50 -52.06 -69.82
CA GLN A 708 -2.52 -51.96 -70.86
C GLN A 708 -2.11 -50.88 -71.86
N ASP A 709 -2.31 -51.14 -73.14
CA ASP A 709 -2.03 -50.19 -74.22
C ASP A 709 -3.06 -50.33 -75.32
N VAL A 710 -3.86 -49.30 -75.53
CA VAL A 710 -4.95 -49.30 -76.51
C VAL A 710 -4.47 -48.56 -77.77
N PRO A 711 -4.31 -49.25 -78.92
CA PRO A 711 -3.82 -48.61 -80.13
C PRO A 711 -4.87 -47.65 -80.71
N ASP A 712 -4.38 -46.60 -81.38
CA ASP A 712 -5.24 -45.69 -82.15
C ASP A 712 -5.94 -46.43 -83.29
N ALA A 713 -7.13 -45.94 -83.69
CA ALA A 713 -7.93 -46.54 -84.75
C ALA A 713 -7.21 -46.62 -86.12
N ALA A 714 -6.13 -45.86 -86.32
CA ALA A 714 -5.30 -45.87 -87.51
C ALA A 714 -4.23 -46.97 -87.52
N LEU A 715 -4.17 -47.82 -86.50
CA LEU A 715 -3.24 -48.94 -86.35
C LEU A 715 -4.03 -50.25 -86.25
N ASP A 716 -3.70 -51.20 -87.12
CA ASP A 716 -4.16 -52.58 -86.98
C ASP A 716 -3.04 -53.42 -86.39
N CYS A 717 -3.13 -53.66 -85.08
CA CYS A 717 -2.16 -54.47 -84.34
C CYS A 717 -2.49 -55.97 -84.35
N LEU A 718 -3.48 -56.41 -85.13
CA LEU A 718 -3.77 -57.83 -85.37
C LEU A 718 -3.07 -58.35 -86.65
N ASP A 719 -2.58 -57.44 -87.51
CA ASP A 719 -1.82 -57.71 -88.74
C ASP A 719 -0.38 -57.17 -88.59
N PRO A 720 0.69 -57.99 -88.79
CA PRO A 720 0.69 -59.32 -89.41
C PRO A 720 0.55 -60.48 -88.42
N VAL A 721 0.82 -60.24 -87.14
CA VAL A 721 0.77 -61.27 -86.11
C VAL A 721 0.06 -60.71 -84.88
N PRO A 722 -1.05 -61.33 -84.41
CA PRO A 722 -1.83 -60.83 -83.28
C PRO A 722 -1.22 -61.23 -81.92
N VAL A 723 0.11 -61.16 -81.79
CA VAL A 723 0.84 -61.51 -80.55
C VAL A 723 1.81 -60.41 -80.15
N VAL A 724 1.98 -60.26 -78.84
CA VAL A 724 2.96 -59.43 -78.17
C VAL A 724 4.04 -60.36 -77.63
N ASP A 725 5.27 -60.18 -78.10
CA ASP A 725 6.43 -60.86 -77.53
C ASP A 725 6.77 -60.18 -76.21
N CYS A 726 6.80 -60.95 -75.13
CA CYS A 726 7.06 -60.44 -73.80
C CYS A 726 8.33 -61.09 -73.23
N THR A 727 9.29 -60.26 -72.85
CA THR A 727 10.52 -60.70 -72.20
C THR A 727 10.68 -60.02 -70.85
N GLY A 728 11.06 -60.80 -69.84
CA GLY A 728 11.36 -60.30 -68.51
C GLY A 728 12.86 -60.33 -68.24
N SER A 729 13.36 -59.31 -67.54
CA SER A 729 14.74 -59.21 -67.09
C SER A 729 14.80 -58.67 -65.66
N GLY A 730 15.96 -58.75 -65.00
CA GLY A 730 16.10 -58.36 -63.60
C GLY A 730 15.22 -59.18 -62.64
N GLY A 731 14.86 -60.41 -63.02
CA GLY A 731 13.96 -61.28 -62.24
C GLY A 731 12.47 -61.04 -62.46
N ALA A 732 12.08 -60.07 -63.29
CA ALA A 732 10.70 -59.92 -63.72
C ALA A 732 10.29 -61.06 -64.67
N ALA A 733 9.04 -61.50 -64.58
CA ALA A 733 8.51 -62.59 -65.40
C ALA A 733 7.23 -62.15 -66.11
N CYS A 734 7.17 -62.39 -67.42
CA CYS A 734 5.95 -62.27 -68.20
C CYS A 734 4.98 -63.41 -67.86
N PRO A 735 3.65 -63.22 -68.00
CA PRO A 735 2.69 -64.32 -67.83
C PRO A 735 2.88 -65.44 -68.87
N SER A 736 3.40 -65.10 -70.06
CA SER A 736 3.78 -66.03 -71.13
C SER A 736 4.84 -65.36 -72.04
N PRO A 737 5.74 -66.11 -72.71
CA PRO A 737 6.69 -65.54 -73.68
C PRO A 737 6.02 -64.79 -74.83
N THR A 738 4.79 -65.21 -75.19
CA THR A 738 3.92 -64.51 -76.14
C THR A 738 2.54 -64.34 -75.54
N VAL A 739 1.96 -63.15 -75.69
CA VAL A 739 0.64 -62.78 -75.15
C VAL A 739 -0.23 -62.29 -76.30
N PRO A 740 -1.53 -62.62 -76.39
CA PRO A 740 -2.39 -62.08 -77.43
C PRO A 740 -2.45 -60.55 -77.38
N VAL A 741 -2.36 -59.87 -78.54
CA VAL A 741 -2.50 -58.40 -78.61
C VAL A 741 -3.82 -57.95 -77.99
N SER A 742 -4.91 -58.72 -78.18
CA SER A 742 -6.21 -58.46 -77.55
C SER A 742 -6.20 -58.42 -76.02
N THR A 743 -5.21 -59.04 -75.36
CA THR A 743 -5.05 -58.95 -73.90
C THR A 743 -4.41 -57.64 -73.51
N LEU A 744 -3.37 -57.20 -74.22
CA LEU A 744 -2.71 -55.90 -73.99
C LEU A 744 -3.65 -54.72 -74.24
N THR A 745 -4.50 -54.82 -75.27
CA THR A 745 -5.48 -53.77 -75.61
C THR A 745 -6.77 -53.87 -74.81
N GLY A 746 -7.07 -55.03 -74.24
CA GLY A 746 -8.28 -55.34 -73.46
C GLY A 746 -8.08 -55.20 -71.96
N ALA A 747 -8.07 -56.33 -71.23
CA ALA A 747 -7.98 -56.34 -69.75
C ALA A 747 -6.60 -55.95 -69.20
N GLY A 748 -5.59 -55.83 -70.06
CA GLY A 748 -4.20 -55.59 -69.71
C GLY A 748 -3.45 -56.88 -69.36
N VAL A 749 -2.13 -56.82 -69.50
CA VAL A 749 -1.20 -57.91 -69.18
C VAL A 749 -0.74 -57.77 -67.74
N SER A 750 -1.17 -58.69 -66.87
CA SER A 750 -0.70 -58.75 -65.48
C SER A 750 0.70 -59.36 -65.40
N ILE A 751 1.59 -58.72 -64.65
CA ILE A 751 2.97 -59.15 -64.44
C ILE A 751 3.02 -60.03 -63.17
N PRO A 752 3.17 -61.36 -63.28
CA PRO A 752 3.13 -62.26 -62.12
C PRO A 752 4.27 -62.03 -61.13
N THR A 753 5.47 -61.72 -61.63
CA THR A 753 6.65 -61.45 -60.82
C THR A 753 7.30 -60.18 -61.33
N PHE A 754 7.38 -59.14 -60.50
CA PHE A 754 7.96 -57.85 -60.82
C PHE A 754 8.80 -57.33 -59.64
N PRO A 755 9.99 -57.91 -59.43
CA PRO A 755 10.85 -57.53 -58.31
C PRO A 755 11.44 -56.13 -58.52
N VAL A 756 11.98 -55.54 -57.45
CA VAL A 756 12.69 -54.25 -57.51
C VAL A 756 13.88 -54.35 -58.47
N GLY A 757 13.99 -53.38 -59.38
CA GLY A 757 14.95 -53.37 -60.50
C GLY A 757 14.57 -54.29 -61.66
N GLY A 758 13.47 -55.03 -61.57
CA GLY A 758 12.95 -55.87 -62.63
C GLY A 758 12.36 -55.06 -63.77
N GLN A 759 12.42 -55.61 -64.99
CA GLN A 759 11.90 -54.96 -66.19
C GLN A 759 11.17 -55.96 -67.10
N ILE A 760 10.00 -55.57 -67.59
CA ILE A 760 9.25 -56.27 -68.63
C ILE A 760 9.33 -55.46 -69.92
N VAL A 761 9.72 -56.11 -71.02
CA VAL A 761 9.75 -55.53 -72.36
C VAL A 761 8.77 -56.28 -73.24
N MET A 762 7.77 -55.56 -73.77
CA MET A 762 6.74 -56.06 -74.67
C MET A 762 6.94 -55.46 -76.06
N THR A 763 7.11 -56.31 -77.07
CA THR A 763 7.25 -55.90 -78.47
C THR A 763 6.13 -56.46 -79.31
N PHE A 764 5.49 -55.62 -80.12
CA PHE A 764 4.43 -56.04 -81.04
C PHE A 764 4.43 -55.17 -82.29
N GLN A 765 3.84 -55.68 -83.37
CA GLN A 765 3.76 -54.98 -84.63
C GLN A 765 2.32 -54.56 -84.92
N CYS A 766 2.19 -53.41 -85.57
CA CYS A 766 0.93 -52.95 -86.12
C CYS A 766 1.12 -52.51 -87.56
N ARG A 767 0.17 -52.84 -88.43
CA ARG A 767 0.06 -52.22 -89.74
C ARG A 767 -0.55 -50.83 -89.58
N VAL A 768 0.10 -49.83 -90.18
CA VAL A 768 -0.44 -48.48 -90.23
C VAL A 768 -1.53 -48.42 -91.30
N ASN A 769 -2.78 -48.28 -90.88
CA ASN A 769 -3.93 -48.15 -91.77
C ASN A 769 -4.37 -46.69 -91.97
N ALA A 770 -3.57 -45.74 -91.50
CA ALA A 770 -3.83 -44.31 -91.68
C ALA A 770 -3.97 -43.96 -93.17
N THR A 771 -5.16 -43.59 -93.62
CA THR A 771 -5.39 -43.09 -94.99
C THR A 771 -5.15 -41.58 -95.02
N GLY A 772 -3.87 -41.18 -95.10
CA GLY A 772 -3.45 -39.81 -95.37
C GLY A 772 -2.44 -39.80 -96.51
N LEU A 773 -2.71 -39.04 -97.58
CA LEU A 773 -1.65 -38.55 -98.46
C LEU A 773 -0.76 -37.62 -97.63
N PRO A 774 0.57 -37.58 -97.89
CA PRO A 774 1.56 -36.95 -97.01
C PRO A 774 1.22 -35.53 -96.56
#